data_AF-A0A4Y4B0X7-F1
#
_entry.id   AF-A0A4Y4B0X7-F1
#
_cell.length_a   1.000
_cell.length_b   1.000
_cell.length_c   1.000
_cell.angle_alpha   90.00
_cell.angle_beta   90.00
_cell.angle_gamma   90.00
#
_symmetry.space_group_name_H-M   'P 1'
#
loop_
_entity.id
_entity.type
_entity.pdbx_description
1 polymer ?
#
loop_
_entity_poly.entity_id
_entity_poly.type
_entity_poly.pdbx_seq_one_letter_code
_entity_poly.pdbx_strand_id
1 'polypeptide(L)'
;MKKLILFLFFSTAIFSQNYQYATDDVPVQASASSQAGTNQLEEIEYFNAFLLPVTQKLSIQAALDRYGSVRLEKGDYSGVNIVLRSNQRLFGHLSLTKVSNITIAAGSSNLKIHNIISSGGINFQAGAAISNSEFKNIESSPIRSVGGIIENNTFINLSRCVLNWDMSNSGYFRNNKIIKHRIHAYYPQIVMKGNSATPSYGNVQLWINMLTPGGNGAEIDNLKSLTWVGVDSESWNWYNYSTKPLIEMKNMGEVKIASLSGGNLTATPTPVFDIAADNVSIFRKFISSKAAKKSILRGNTNMFLIESNSETYDTEETTTRFDFKGHFNNKNVSLNGVDISSAVTDTPTLNKLSNTILGTQKKPWERPVFEAVPNPSGENWMANRAGKTDQAAYIQNLINTNNIAELEEGIYYIGSTLTIKSNQGIIGKGTGKTAIVGLKDDFPLITGENSKGEVKFYLSNLTLQGGSTGLRIHPLNGSQISVSACIFRHLVFRNQNYGIHLDKFYGFDNNFIEHVSFVNTNIGFYQEVDPLYKGVGETATMMFMDKVVFYKCQWINNTKALSLLSFRGSNLNAWIDCNFDNNKIVAEMRNYVYPLFANCNFTNTTGDYVVGGESKVEFYSCLFDKNTSNATFRLYGAYLEGCTLLDRSSLFKTFSSTAFITNSTITADIGTLNSGMIVNSSMLSNPGFNKMLVNINLAKPTVIIDAKPIPYPQLLVTH
;
A
#
# COMPACT_ATOMS: atom_id res chain seq x y z
N MET A 1 -48.23 -52.69 -0.26
CA MET A 1 -47.08 -52.33 -1.12
C MET A 1 -47.51 -51.27 -2.11
N LYS A 2 -46.72 -50.20 -2.21
CA LYS A 2 -46.66 -49.17 -3.27
C LYS A 2 -47.97 -48.47 -3.68
N LYS A 3 -48.16 -47.24 -3.18
CA LYS A 3 -49.05 -46.22 -3.76
C LYS A 3 -48.20 -45.22 -4.55
N LEU A 4 -48.55 -45.00 -5.81
CA LEU A 4 -48.06 -43.91 -6.66
C LEU A 4 -49.27 -43.01 -6.95
N ILE A 5 -49.18 -41.74 -6.57
CA ILE A 5 -50.15 -40.68 -6.91
C ILE A 5 -49.41 -39.71 -7.81
N LEU A 6 -49.92 -39.52 -9.03
CA LEU A 6 -49.52 -38.48 -9.97
C LEU A 6 -50.29 -37.19 -9.64
N PHE A 7 -49.59 -36.07 -9.45
CA PHE A 7 -50.18 -34.74 -9.40
C PHE A 7 -49.42 -33.77 -10.31
N LEU A 8 -50.16 -33.31 -11.32
CA LEU A 8 -50.24 -32.01 -12.01
C LEU A 8 -49.04 -31.02 -12.01
N PHE A 9 -48.71 -30.62 -13.23
CA PHE A 9 -47.96 -29.43 -13.62
C PHE A 9 -48.71 -28.14 -13.26
N PHE A 10 -48.10 -27.27 -12.45
CA PHE A 10 -48.24 -25.81 -12.55
C PHE A 10 -46.91 -25.16 -12.14
N SER A 11 -46.24 -24.56 -13.12
CA SER A 11 -45.07 -23.70 -12.91
C SER A 11 -45.53 -22.35 -12.36
N THR A 12 -45.09 -22.01 -11.14
CA THR A 12 -45.10 -20.62 -10.66
C THR A 12 -43.65 -20.18 -10.45
N ALA A 13 -43.23 -19.19 -11.24
CA ALA A 13 -42.00 -18.45 -11.00
C ALA A 13 -42.19 -17.63 -9.73
N ILE A 14 -41.40 -17.92 -8.69
CA ILE A 14 -41.36 -17.11 -7.47
C ILE A 14 -40.22 -16.13 -7.61
N PHE A 15 -40.53 -14.87 -7.90
CA PHE A 15 -39.65 -13.75 -7.62
C PHE A 15 -39.61 -13.57 -6.09
N SER A 16 -38.44 -13.72 -5.46
CA SER A 16 -38.31 -13.42 -4.03
C SER A 16 -38.37 -11.90 -3.82
N GLN A 17 -39.51 -11.42 -3.33
CA GLN A 17 -39.61 -10.10 -2.75
C GLN A 17 -38.96 -10.13 -1.36
N ASN A 18 -38.09 -9.15 -1.11
CA ASN A 18 -37.50 -8.92 0.21
C ASN A 18 -38.62 -8.51 1.18
N TYR A 19 -38.85 -9.31 2.22
CA TYR A 19 -39.69 -8.92 3.34
C TYR A 19 -38.88 -7.96 4.24
N GLN A 20 -39.26 -6.69 4.25
CA GLN A 20 -38.97 -5.78 5.36
C GLN A 20 -39.88 -6.16 6.52
N TYR A 21 -39.31 -6.52 7.67
CA TYR A 21 -40.05 -6.53 8.92
C TYR A 21 -40.27 -5.07 9.35
N ALA A 22 -41.52 -4.61 9.28
CA ALA A 22 -41.95 -3.36 9.85
C ALA A 22 -41.99 -3.51 11.39
N THR A 23 -41.11 -2.81 12.09
CA THR A 23 -41.41 -2.28 13.41
C THR A 23 -42.15 -0.96 13.22
N ASP A 24 -43.22 -0.73 14.00
CA ASP A 24 -44.14 0.42 13.93
C ASP A 24 -43.46 1.76 14.28
N ASP A 25 -42.51 2.20 13.45
CA ASP A 25 -42.01 3.57 13.43
C ASP A 25 -42.68 4.36 12.30
N VAL A 26 -42.99 5.63 12.58
CA VAL A 26 -43.61 6.58 11.66
C VAL A 26 -42.95 6.51 10.28
N PRO A 27 -43.73 6.45 9.17
CA PRO A 27 -43.17 6.27 7.84
C PRO A 27 -42.15 7.36 7.52
N VAL A 28 -40.88 6.97 7.45
CA VAL A 28 -39.79 7.81 6.97
C VAL A 28 -40.09 8.17 5.53
N GLN A 29 -40.21 9.47 5.26
CA GLN A 29 -40.44 10.01 3.92
C GLN A 29 -39.33 9.48 3.00
N ALA A 30 -39.70 8.67 2.00
CA ALA A 30 -38.77 8.05 1.07
C ALA A 30 -37.90 9.13 0.41
N SER A 31 -36.57 8.93 0.47
CA SER A 31 -35.59 9.76 -0.22
C SER A 31 -35.87 9.77 -1.72
N ALA A 32 -35.55 10.88 -2.40
CA ALA A 32 -35.77 11.02 -3.83
C ALA A 32 -35.06 9.88 -4.59
N SER A 33 -35.81 9.18 -5.45
CA SER A 33 -35.32 8.06 -6.26
C SER A 33 -34.07 8.46 -7.04
N SER A 34 -32.95 7.77 -6.79
CA SER A 34 -31.68 7.99 -7.47
C SER A 34 -31.78 7.60 -8.95
N GLN A 35 -31.11 8.34 -9.83
CA GLN A 35 -30.54 7.70 -11.02
C GLN A 35 -29.49 6.72 -10.49
N ALA A 36 -29.75 5.42 -10.56
CA ALA A 36 -28.93 4.42 -9.89
C ALA A 36 -27.50 4.44 -10.47
N GLY A 37 -26.57 5.06 -9.75
CA GLY A 37 -25.15 4.86 -9.98
C GLY A 37 -24.80 3.40 -9.67
N THR A 38 -23.95 2.79 -10.49
CA THR A 38 -23.46 1.44 -10.19
C THR A 38 -22.33 1.55 -9.17
N ASN A 39 -22.39 0.72 -8.11
CA ASN A 39 -21.29 0.57 -7.15
C ASN A 39 -20.03 0.02 -7.82
N GLN A 40 -18.89 0.16 -7.15
CA GLN A 40 -17.66 -0.52 -7.60
C GLN A 40 -17.77 -2.04 -7.42
N LEU A 41 -17.00 -2.81 -8.20
CA LEU A 41 -17.09 -4.27 -8.27
C LEU A 41 -16.94 -4.95 -6.91
N GLU A 42 -15.99 -4.50 -6.08
CA GLU A 42 -15.81 -5.06 -4.74
C GLU A 42 -17.00 -4.76 -3.81
N GLU A 43 -17.58 -3.56 -3.92
CA GLU A 43 -18.79 -3.22 -3.16
C GLU A 43 -19.98 -4.08 -3.62
N ILE A 44 -20.11 -4.33 -4.92
CA ILE A 44 -21.13 -5.24 -5.48
C ILE A 44 -20.95 -6.65 -4.89
N GLU A 45 -19.73 -7.18 -4.88
CA GLU A 45 -19.46 -8.51 -4.29
C GLU A 45 -19.79 -8.55 -2.80
N TYR A 46 -19.41 -7.51 -2.04
CA TYR A 46 -19.68 -7.41 -0.61
C TYR A 46 -21.19 -7.39 -0.32
N PHE A 47 -21.95 -6.50 -0.97
CA PHE A 47 -23.37 -6.34 -0.70
C PHE A 47 -24.24 -7.48 -1.24
N ASN A 48 -23.79 -8.17 -2.29
CA ASN A 48 -24.45 -9.38 -2.82
C ASN A 48 -24.19 -10.65 -1.97
N ALA A 49 -23.21 -10.62 -1.06
CA ALA A 49 -22.96 -11.74 -0.16
C ALA A 49 -24.13 -11.94 0.83
N PHE A 50 -24.40 -13.19 1.20
CA PHE A 50 -25.43 -13.51 2.19
C PHE A 50 -25.07 -12.88 3.53
N LEU A 51 -25.94 -12.01 4.05
CA LEU A 51 -25.77 -11.42 5.38
C LEU A 51 -26.11 -12.47 6.44
N LEU A 52 -25.11 -12.88 7.21
CA LEU A 52 -25.30 -13.69 8.40
C LEU A 52 -25.45 -12.76 9.62
N PRO A 53 -26.59 -12.80 10.33
CA PRO A 53 -26.76 -12.05 11.58
C PRO A 53 -25.92 -12.61 12.72
N VAL A 54 -25.52 -11.77 13.68
CA VAL A 54 -24.66 -12.19 14.80
C VAL A 54 -25.35 -13.21 15.71
N THR A 55 -26.68 -13.16 15.79
CA THR A 55 -27.51 -14.13 16.51
C THR A 55 -27.40 -15.55 15.94
N GLN A 56 -26.97 -15.69 14.68
CA GLN A 56 -26.75 -16.95 13.99
C GLN A 56 -25.26 -17.31 13.87
N LYS A 57 -24.36 -16.68 14.63
CA LYS A 57 -22.91 -16.88 14.47
C LYS A 57 -22.44 -18.34 14.49
N LEU A 58 -23.13 -19.23 15.21
CA LEU A 58 -22.79 -20.65 15.29
C LEU A 58 -23.03 -21.40 13.96
N SER A 59 -23.81 -20.83 13.03
CA SER A 59 -24.08 -21.40 11.71
C SER A 59 -23.12 -20.89 10.62
N ILE A 60 -22.07 -20.14 10.97
CA ILE A 60 -21.17 -19.51 9.98
C ILE A 60 -20.59 -20.51 8.96
N GLN A 61 -20.17 -21.70 9.39
CA GLN A 61 -19.68 -22.74 8.48
C GLN A 61 -20.80 -23.23 7.55
N ALA A 62 -21.99 -23.50 8.10
CA ALA A 62 -23.14 -23.94 7.31
C ALA A 62 -23.59 -22.88 6.30
N ALA A 63 -23.50 -21.60 6.65
CA ALA A 63 -23.78 -20.50 5.73
C ALA A 63 -22.76 -20.43 4.58
N LEU A 64 -21.46 -20.58 4.88
CA LEU A 64 -20.42 -20.63 3.86
C LEU A 64 -20.60 -21.82 2.91
N ASP A 65 -20.95 -22.99 3.46
CA ASP A 65 -21.17 -24.20 2.66
C ASP A 65 -22.44 -24.08 1.78
N ARG A 66 -23.48 -23.38 2.26
CA ARG A 66 -24.73 -23.19 1.52
C ARG A 66 -24.65 -22.09 0.47
N TYR A 67 -24.09 -20.94 0.81
CA TYR A 67 -24.18 -19.73 -0.02
C TYR A 67 -22.88 -19.42 -0.77
N GLY A 68 -21.76 -20.00 -0.37
CA GLY A 68 -20.43 -19.72 -0.93
C GLY A 68 -19.89 -18.33 -0.57
N SER A 69 -20.72 -17.30 -0.52
CA SER A 69 -20.33 -15.93 -0.19
C SER A 69 -21.15 -15.43 1.01
N VAL A 70 -20.47 -15.13 2.12
CA VAL A 70 -21.09 -14.68 3.37
C VAL A 70 -20.47 -13.36 3.81
N ARG A 71 -21.32 -12.37 4.14
CA ARG A 71 -20.91 -11.19 4.90
C ARG A 71 -21.46 -11.23 6.32
N LEU A 72 -20.69 -10.72 7.27
CA LEU A 72 -21.04 -10.73 8.69
C LEU A 72 -21.58 -9.36 9.11
N GLU A 73 -22.64 -9.38 9.93
CA GLU A 73 -23.07 -8.21 10.70
C GLU A 73 -21.96 -7.78 11.69
N LYS A 74 -21.99 -6.54 12.16
CA LYS A 74 -21.12 -6.07 13.24
C LYS A 74 -21.28 -6.95 14.49
N GLY A 75 -20.18 -7.52 15.00
CA GLY A 75 -20.21 -8.34 16.21
C GLY A 75 -19.00 -9.28 16.37
N ASP A 76 -19.06 -10.17 17.36
CA ASP A 76 -18.06 -11.23 17.61
C ASP A 76 -18.63 -12.61 17.21
N TYR A 77 -18.03 -13.19 16.17
CA TYR A 77 -18.38 -14.49 15.58
C TYR A 77 -17.47 -15.62 16.06
N SER A 78 -16.72 -15.42 17.15
CA SER A 78 -16.01 -16.50 17.81
C SER A 78 -16.96 -17.55 18.39
N GLY A 79 -16.49 -18.80 18.39
CA GLY A 79 -17.20 -19.99 18.89
C GLY A 79 -17.15 -21.19 17.93
N VAL A 80 -17.00 -20.96 16.62
CA VAL A 80 -16.96 -22.02 15.60
C VAL A 80 -15.76 -21.83 14.69
N ASN A 81 -14.88 -22.82 14.64
CA ASN A 81 -13.76 -22.82 13.69
C ASN A 81 -14.28 -22.90 12.25
N ILE A 82 -13.64 -22.15 11.37
CA ILE A 82 -14.05 -22.01 9.98
C ILE A 82 -13.08 -22.77 9.09
N VAL A 83 -13.58 -23.56 8.15
CA VAL A 83 -12.81 -24.20 7.08
C VAL A 83 -13.28 -23.63 5.76
N LEU A 84 -12.39 -22.91 5.07
CA LEU A 84 -12.67 -22.34 3.76
C LEU A 84 -12.15 -23.24 2.64
N ARG A 85 -12.98 -23.39 1.60
CA ARG A 85 -12.79 -24.20 0.40
C ARG A 85 -13.02 -23.36 -0.85
N SER A 86 -12.54 -23.83 -2.00
CA SER A 86 -12.54 -23.08 -3.25
C SER A 86 -13.82 -22.28 -3.54
N ASN A 87 -13.64 -21.06 -4.05
CA ASN A 87 -14.70 -20.11 -4.39
C ASN A 87 -15.53 -19.57 -3.19
N GLN A 88 -15.16 -19.93 -1.95
CA GLN A 88 -15.81 -19.35 -0.78
C GLN A 88 -15.28 -17.94 -0.48
N ARG A 89 -16.18 -17.07 -0.03
CA ARG A 89 -15.90 -15.68 0.35
C ARG A 89 -16.44 -15.42 1.75
N LEU A 90 -15.59 -14.89 2.63
CA LEU A 90 -15.93 -14.47 3.97
C LEU A 90 -15.59 -12.99 4.14
N PHE A 91 -16.62 -12.17 4.25
CA PHE A 91 -16.49 -10.73 4.48
C PHE A 91 -16.90 -10.38 5.91
N GLY A 92 -15.98 -9.88 6.71
CA GLY A 92 -16.31 -9.25 7.98
C GLY A 92 -17.04 -7.92 7.78
N HIS A 93 -17.60 -7.39 8.86
CA HIS A 93 -18.10 -6.03 8.92
C HIS A 93 -16.97 -5.04 8.61
N LEU A 94 -17.30 -3.88 8.03
CA LEU A 94 -16.30 -2.90 7.57
C LEU A 94 -15.49 -2.30 8.74
N SER A 95 -16.01 -2.36 9.97
CA SER A 95 -15.26 -2.02 11.19
C SER A 95 -14.35 -3.15 11.72
N LEU A 96 -14.14 -4.21 10.93
CA LEU A 96 -13.54 -5.51 11.30
C LEU A 96 -14.44 -6.39 12.17
N THR A 97 -14.46 -7.68 11.87
CA THR A 97 -15.19 -8.71 12.64
C THR A 97 -14.23 -9.72 13.25
N LYS A 98 -14.40 -10.00 14.53
CA LYS A 98 -13.67 -11.06 15.21
C LYS A 98 -14.31 -12.42 14.91
N VAL A 99 -13.48 -13.40 14.57
CA VAL A 99 -13.87 -14.80 14.31
C VAL A 99 -12.91 -15.77 15.01
N SER A 100 -13.31 -17.04 15.11
CA SER A 100 -12.47 -18.15 15.55
C SER A 100 -11.33 -18.44 14.56
N ASN A 101 -10.56 -19.52 14.80
CA ASN A 101 -9.52 -19.97 13.89
C ASN A 101 -10.09 -20.23 12.48
N ILE A 102 -9.37 -19.79 11.45
CA ILE A 102 -9.67 -20.11 10.05
C ILE A 102 -8.63 -21.12 9.55
N THR A 103 -9.11 -22.20 8.94
CA THR A 103 -8.29 -23.13 8.17
C THR A 103 -8.59 -22.99 6.70
N ILE A 104 -7.57 -22.79 5.89
CA ILE A 104 -7.65 -22.84 4.43
C ILE A 104 -7.37 -24.27 4.01
N ALA A 105 -8.38 -24.96 3.47
CA ALA A 105 -8.25 -26.34 3.07
C ALA A 105 -7.26 -26.48 1.91
N ALA A 106 -6.45 -27.55 1.93
CA ALA A 106 -5.52 -27.84 0.85
C ALA A 106 -6.26 -27.99 -0.49
N GLY A 107 -5.66 -27.52 -1.59
CA GLY A 107 -6.28 -27.49 -2.92
C GLY A 107 -7.28 -26.35 -3.15
N SER A 108 -7.48 -25.46 -2.17
CA SER A 108 -8.43 -24.36 -2.32
C SER A 108 -7.93 -23.28 -3.27
N SER A 109 -8.82 -22.74 -4.10
CA SER A 109 -8.50 -21.59 -4.93
C SER A 109 -9.63 -20.57 -5.01
N ASN A 110 -9.31 -19.34 -5.42
CA ASN A 110 -10.30 -18.26 -5.59
C ASN A 110 -11.08 -17.96 -4.29
N LEU A 111 -10.39 -17.94 -3.16
CA LEU A 111 -10.97 -17.52 -1.88
C LEU A 111 -10.89 -16.00 -1.73
N LYS A 112 -11.83 -15.42 -0.98
CA LYS A 112 -11.73 -14.03 -0.49
C LYS A 112 -12.01 -13.97 1.01
N ILE A 113 -11.09 -13.42 1.79
CA ILE A 113 -11.27 -13.21 3.23
C ILE A 113 -10.95 -11.76 3.56
N HIS A 114 -11.98 -10.95 3.80
CA HIS A 114 -11.77 -9.52 4.04
C HIS A 114 -12.28 -9.10 5.42
N ASN A 115 -11.60 -8.15 6.06
CA ASN A 115 -12.05 -7.43 7.26
C ASN A 115 -12.18 -8.29 8.51
N ILE A 116 -11.17 -9.12 8.81
CA ILE A 116 -11.25 -10.13 9.85
C ILE A 116 -10.13 -9.99 10.89
N ILE A 117 -10.50 -10.28 12.15
CA ILE A 117 -9.57 -10.62 13.23
C ILE A 117 -9.81 -12.08 13.61
N SER A 118 -8.92 -12.99 13.19
CA SER A 118 -9.00 -14.41 13.56
C SER A 118 -8.16 -14.68 14.79
N SER A 119 -8.84 -14.93 15.92
CA SER A 119 -8.16 -15.05 17.23
C SER A 119 -7.22 -16.25 17.33
N GLY A 120 -7.46 -17.32 16.57
CA GLY A 120 -6.59 -18.50 16.48
C GLY A 120 -5.58 -18.46 15.32
N GLY A 121 -5.67 -17.45 14.47
CA GLY A 121 -4.91 -17.33 13.24
C GLY A 121 -5.58 -17.93 12.01
N ILE A 122 -4.93 -17.70 10.88
CA ILE A 122 -5.28 -18.26 9.57
C ILE A 122 -4.23 -19.31 9.21
N ASN A 123 -4.65 -20.57 9.14
CA ASN A 123 -3.78 -21.73 8.92
C ASN A 123 -4.00 -22.29 7.52
N PHE A 124 -2.94 -22.34 6.72
CA PHE A 124 -2.96 -22.98 5.40
C PHE A 124 -2.58 -24.44 5.54
N GLN A 125 -3.51 -25.34 5.21
CA GLN A 125 -3.32 -26.78 5.34
C GLN A 125 -2.34 -27.32 4.30
N ALA A 126 -1.45 -28.22 4.70
CA ALA A 126 -0.57 -28.96 3.80
C ALA A 126 -1.36 -29.91 2.87
N GLY A 127 -0.85 -30.11 1.65
CA GLY A 127 -1.48 -30.94 0.63
C GLY A 127 -1.42 -30.27 -0.76
N ALA A 128 -2.49 -30.40 -1.54
CA ALA A 128 -2.61 -29.75 -2.84
C ALA A 128 -2.51 -28.21 -2.76
N ALA A 129 -2.12 -27.59 -3.87
CA ALA A 129 -1.84 -26.15 -3.93
C ALA A 129 -3.02 -25.27 -3.53
N ILE A 130 -2.78 -24.30 -2.64
CA ILE A 130 -3.69 -23.22 -2.30
C ILE A 130 -3.31 -22.00 -3.13
N SER A 131 -4.22 -21.53 -4.00
CA SER A 131 -3.85 -20.53 -5.00
C SER A 131 -4.91 -19.48 -5.34
N ASN A 132 -4.48 -18.41 -6.00
CA ASN A 132 -5.36 -17.38 -6.58
C ASN A 132 -6.37 -16.82 -5.57
N SER A 133 -5.99 -16.70 -4.30
CA SER A 133 -6.87 -16.23 -3.22
C SER A 133 -6.44 -14.86 -2.70
N GLU A 134 -7.41 -14.08 -2.20
CA GLU A 134 -7.21 -12.75 -1.63
C GLU A 134 -7.51 -12.72 -0.12
N PHE A 135 -6.56 -12.20 0.64
CA PHE A 135 -6.66 -11.99 2.09
C PHE A 135 -6.45 -10.51 2.37
N LYS A 136 -7.50 -9.79 2.75
CA LYS A 136 -7.46 -8.32 2.82
C LYS A 136 -7.94 -7.78 4.16
N ASN A 137 -7.28 -6.73 4.67
CA ASN A 137 -7.66 -6.08 5.93
C ASN A 137 -7.75 -7.11 7.08
N ILE A 138 -6.67 -7.89 7.22
CA ILE A 138 -6.53 -8.85 8.31
C ILE A 138 -5.75 -8.18 9.43
N GLU A 139 -6.30 -8.21 10.63
CA GLU A 139 -5.69 -7.57 11.79
C GLU A 139 -5.41 -8.55 12.92
N SER A 140 -4.27 -8.38 13.60
CA SER A 140 -3.87 -9.09 14.82
C SER A 140 -4.05 -10.62 14.74
N SER A 141 -3.81 -11.19 13.56
CA SER A 141 -4.03 -12.61 13.28
C SER A 141 -2.71 -13.23 12.80
N PRO A 142 -2.16 -14.25 13.47
CA PRO A 142 -1.02 -14.97 12.93
C PRO A 142 -1.46 -15.71 11.65
N ILE A 143 -0.63 -15.64 10.60
CA ILE A 143 -0.86 -16.33 9.34
C ILE A 143 0.26 -17.33 9.13
N ARG A 144 -0.09 -18.61 8.99
CA ARG A 144 0.90 -19.68 9.05
C ARG A 144 0.62 -20.88 8.17
N SER A 145 1.70 -21.58 7.84
CA SER A 145 1.65 -22.91 7.23
C SER A 145 2.90 -23.70 7.56
N VAL A 146 2.76 -25.02 7.67
CA VAL A 146 3.86 -25.97 7.77
C VAL A 146 3.69 -26.99 6.65
N GLY A 147 4.66 -27.11 5.74
CA GLY A 147 4.58 -28.04 4.61
C GLY A 147 3.52 -27.69 3.55
N GLY A 148 3.01 -26.46 3.56
CA GLY A 148 1.98 -26.00 2.62
C GLY A 148 2.49 -25.82 1.20
N ILE A 149 1.61 -26.01 0.23
CA ILE A 149 1.82 -25.57 -1.16
C ILE A 149 0.96 -24.33 -1.37
N ILE A 150 1.59 -23.17 -1.46
CA ILE A 150 0.91 -21.87 -1.46
C ILE A 150 1.47 -21.01 -2.59
N GLU A 151 0.64 -20.70 -3.58
CA GLU A 151 1.10 -19.96 -4.74
C GLU A 151 0.10 -18.97 -5.33
N ASN A 152 0.60 -17.88 -5.91
CA ASN A 152 -0.22 -16.89 -6.61
C ASN A 152 -1.34 -16.28 -5.74
N ASN A 153 -1.14 -16.19 -4.42
CA ASN A 153 -2.09 -15.54 -3.51
C ASN A 153 -1.69 -14.08 -3.28
N THR A 154 -2.69 -13.25 -2.94
CA THR A 154 -2.49 -11.83 -2.64
C THR A 154 -2.94 -11.54 -1.21
N PHE A 155 -2.06 -10.92 -0.43
CA PHE A 155 -2.31 -10.48 0.93
C PHE A 155 -2.24 -8.94 0.95
N ILE A 156 -3.27 -8.28 1.46
CA ILE A 156 -3.41 -6.82 1.38
C ILE A 156 -3.74 -6.27 2.77
N ASN A 157 -2.97 -5.30 3.24
CA ASN A 157 -3.16 -4.66 4.54
C ASN A 157 -3.22 -5.67 5.69
N LEU A 158 -2.09 -6.35 5.91
CA LEU A 158 -1.88 -7.18 7.08
C LEU A 158 -1.39 -6.30 8.23
N SER A 159 -2.27 -6.01 9.20
CA SER A 159 -1.96 -5.14 10.33
C SER A 159 -1.72 -5.96 11.59
N ARG A 160 -0.58 -5.79 12.26
CA ARG A 160 -0.18 -6.55 13.46
C ARG A 160 -0.23 -8.07 13.28
N CYS A 161 -0.05 -8.56 12.05
CA CYS A 161 -0.06 -9.98 11.74
C CYS A 161 1.38 -10.51 11.70
N VAL A 162 1.64 -11.62 12.39
CA VAL A 162 2.90 -12.35 12.26
C VAL A 162 2.77 -13.34 11.10
N LEU A 163 3.82 -13.47 10.30
CA LEU A 163 3.88 -14.43 9.21
C LEU A 163 4.82 -15.59 9.56
N ASN A 164 4.35 -16.82 9.42
CA ASN A 164 5.18 -18.02 9.61
C ASN A 164 4.95 -19.04 8.50
N TRP A 165 5.84 -19.03 7.51
CA TRP A 165 5.82 -19.96 6.38
C TRP A 165 6.97 -20.96 6.54
N ASP A 166 6.68 -22.13 7.09
CA ASP A 166 7.69 -23.17 7.28
C ASP A 166 7.55 -24.29 6.26
N MET A 167 8.30 -24.18 5.17
CA MET A 167 8.38 -25.17 4.10
C MET A 167 9.68 -25.97 4.18
N SER A 168 10.35 -26.00 5.34
CA SER A 168 11.68 -26.63 5.49
C SER A 168 11.69 -28.13 5.17
N ASN A 169 10.61 -28.84 5.51
CA ASN A 169 10.50 -30.29 5.27
C ASN A 169 9.85 -30.62 3.92
N SER A 170 8.88 -29.83 3.46
CA SER A 170 8.11 -30.06 2.23
C SER A 170 7.33 -28.81 1.84
N GLY A 171 6.70 -28.83 0.66
CA GLY A 171 5.86 -27.72 0.19
C GLY A 171 6.66 -26.54 -0.37
N TYR A 172 5.98 -25.43 -0.66
CA TYR A 172 6.60 -24.20 -1.14
C TYR A 172 5.67 -22.99 -0.98
N PHE A 173 6.27 -21.80 -0.95
CA PHE A 173 5.61 -20.51 -1.01
C PHE A 173 6.11 -19.78 -2.27
N ARG A 174 5.27 -19.64 -3.31
CA ARG A 174 5.69 -19.13 -4.63
C ARG A 174 4.80 -18.03 -5.19
N ASN A 175 5.40 -17.01 -5.81
CA ASN A 175 4.66 -15.99 -6.56
C ASN A 175 3.55 -15.28 -5.77
N ASN A 176 3.65 -15.24 -4.43
CA ASN A 176 2.68 -14.56 -3.60
C ASN A 176 3.02 -13.07 -3.49
N LYS A 177 1.99 -12.24 -3.43
CA LYS A 177 2.08 -10.79 -3.26
C LYS A 177 1.65 -10.42 -1.85
N ILE A 178 2.45 -9.67 -1.13
CA ILE A 178 2.08 -9.08 0.17
C ILE A 178 2.18 -7.58 0.02
N ILE A 179 1.05 -6.88 0.15
CA ILE A 179 0.93 -5.43 0.00
C ILE A 179 0.56 -4.87 1.37
N LYS A 180 1.40 -3.98 1.90
CA LYS A 180 1.27 -3.38 3.24
C LYS A 180 1.24 -4.43 4.34
N HIS A 181 2.41 -4.72 4.90
CA HIS A 181 2.57 -5.54 6.08
C HIS A 181 3.11 -4.71 7.25
N ARG A 182 2.27 -4.44 8.25
CA ARG A 182 2.68 -3.79 9.49
C ARG A 182 2.73 -4.82 10.60
N ILE A 183 3.83 -4.89 11.34
CA ILE A 183 3.95 -5.70 12.55
C ILE A 183 4.46 -4.82 13.69
N HIS A 184 3.98 -5.06 14.91
CA HIS A 184 4.36 -4.30 16.09
C HIS A 184 4.67 -5.25 17.25
N ALA A 185 5.77 -5.00 17.98
CA ALA A 185 6.17 -5.66 19.23
C ALA A 185 6.52 -7.16 19.21
N TYR A 186 5.97 -7.96 18.30
CA TYR A 186 6.27 -9.40 18.19
C TYR A 186 7.71 -9.69 17.75
N TYR A 187 8.21 -10.89 18.03
CA TYR A 187 9.49 -11.40 17.50
C TYR A 187 9.49 -12.95 17.43
N PRO A 188 10.10 -13.56 16.39
CA PRO A 188 10.29 -12.95 15.09
C PRO A 188 8.94 -12.53 14.48
N GLN A 189 8.93 -11.44 13.71
CA GLN A 189 7.72 -10.91 13.06
C GLN A 189 7.44 -11.62 11.73
N ILE A 190 8.49 -12.04 11.03
CA ILE A 190 8.42 -12.72 9.75
C ILE A 190 9.33 -13.95 9.80
N VAL A 191 8.78 -15.13 9.55
CA VAL A 191 9.53 -16.37 9.36
C VAL A 191 9.19 -16.96 7.99
N MET A 192 10.21 -17.21 7.18
CA MET A 192 10.08 -17.83 5.86
C MET A 192 11.19 -18.86 5.65
N LYS A 193 10.85 -20.14 5.78
CA LYS A 193 11.78 -21.27 5.57
C LYS A 193 11.39 -22.04 4.33
N GLY A 194 12.34 -22.32 3.46
CA GLY A 194 12.18 -23.14 2.26
C GLY A 194 12.98 -24.44 2.32
N ASN A 195 13.01 -25.15 1.20
CA ASN A 195 13.77 -26.37 1.02
C ASN A 195 14.37 -26.41 -0.40
N SER A 196 15.38 -27.26 -0.62
CA SER A 196 16.05 -27.37 -1.92
C SER A 196 15.32 -28.27 -2.93
N ALA A 197 14.45 -29.18 -2.47
CA ALA A 197 13.73 -30.12 -3.33
C ALA A 197 12.59 -29.46 -4.11
N THR A 198 11.82 -28.60 -3.44
CA THR A 198 10.73 -27.79 -3.99
C THR A 198 10.90 -26.35 -3.53
N PRO A 199 11.83 -25.58 -4.12
CA PRO A 199 12.21 -24.27 -3.60
C PRO A 199 11.09 -23.23 -3.69
N SER A 200 11.03 -22.36 -2.67
CA SER A 200 10.19 -21.16 -2.62
C SER A 200 10.85 -20.01 -3.39
N TYR A 201 10.09 -19.25 -4.19
CA TYR A 201 10.61 -18.16 -5.03
C TYR A 201 9.53 -17.17 -5.50
N GLY A 202 9.95 -16.03 -6.05
CA GLY A 202 9.06 -15.08 -6.73
C GLY A 202 8.08 -14.34 -5.82
N ASN A 203 8.26 -14.45 -4.50
CA ASN A 203 7.42 -13.72 -3.54
C ASN A 203 7.90 -12.28 -3.45
N VAL A 204 6.94 -11.36 -3.50
CA VAL A 204 7.17 -9.92 -3.42
C VAL A 204 6.40 -9.37 -2.23
N GLN A 205 7.11 -8.72 -1.31
CA GLN A 205 6.51 -7.94 -0.24
C GLN A 205 6.73 -6.45 -0.52
N LEU A 206 5.64 -5.75 -0.79
CA LEU A 206 5.60 -4.32 -1.05
C LEU A 206 5.04 -3.62 0.18
N TRP A 207 5.84 -2.72 0.73
CA TRP A 207 5.62 -1.98 1.96
C TRP A 207 5.60 -2.88 3.20
N ILE A 208 6.67 -2.80 4.00
CA ILE A 208 6.86 -3.52 5.25
C ILE A 208 7.22 -2.52 6.35
N ASN A 209 6.52 -2.56 7.47
CA ASN A 209 6.83 -1.79 8.67
C ASN A 209 7.02 -2.75 9.85
N MET A 210 8.29 -2.96 10.23
CA MET A 210 8.71 -3.77 11.38
C MET A 210 8.93 -2.86 12.59
N LEU A 211 7.86 -2.60 13.34
CA LEU A 211 7.85 -1.68 14.47
C LEU A 211 8.22 -2.42 15.76
N THR A 212 9.27 -1.95 16.42
CA THR A 212 9.71 -2.34 17.78
C THR A 212 9.72 -3.84 18.08
N PRO A 213 10.22 -4.73 17.20
CA PRO A 213 10.27 -6.15 17.52
C PRO A 213 11.06 -6.38 18.82
N GLY A 214 10.54 -7.23 19.70
CA GLY A 214 11.18 -7.55 20.98
C GLY A 214 12.58 -8.15 20.87
N GLY A 215 12.85 -8.84 19.75
CA GLY A 215 14.13 -9.42 19.34
C GLY A 215 14.45 -9.05 17.89
N ASN A 216 14.85 -10.02 17.07
CA ASN A 216 14.99 -9.85 15.62
C ASN A 216 13.63 -9.71 14.91
N GLY A 217 13.63 -9.05 13.75
CA GLY A 217 12.44 -8.82 12.94
C GLY A 217 12.11 -10.00 12.04
N ALA A 218 13.07 -10.46 11.25
CA ALA A 218 12.85 -11.48 10.23
C ALA A 218 13.89 -12.61 10.24
N GLU A 219 13.42 -13.82 9.99
CA GLU A 219 14.23 -15.03 9.78
C GLU A 219 13.84 -15.69 8.46
N ILE A 220 14.78 -15.74 7.53
CA ILE A 220 14.54 -16.23 6.17
C ILE A 220 15.63 -17.23 5.83
N ASP A 221 15.24 -18.42 5.38
CA ASP A 221 16.19 -19.48 5.11
C ASP A 221 15.78 -20.33 3.91
N ASN A 222 16.74 -20.66 3.06
CA ASN A 222 16.61 -21.65 1.98
C ASN A 222 15.52 -21.31 0.94
N LEU A 223 15.46 -20.04 0.53
CA LEU A 223 14.59 -19.54 -0.54
C LEU A 223 15.42 -19.29 -1.80
N LYS A 224 14.92 -19.72 -2.97
CA LYS A 224 15.57 -19.43 -4.26
C LYS A 224 15.49 -17.95 -4.63
N SER A 225 14.43 -17.24 -4.22
CA SER A 225 14.40 -15.77 -4.32
C SER A 225 13.41 -15.11 -3.38
N LEU A 226 13.68 -13.85 -3.03
CA LEU A 226 12.79 -12.97 -2.28
C LEU A 226 12.99 -11.50 -2.69
N THR A 227 11.89 -10.78 -2.87
CA THR A 227 11.93 -9.32 -3.13
C THR A 227 11.15 -8.55 -2.09
N TRP A 228 11.79 -7.54 -1.49
CA TRP A 228 11.18 -6.55 -0.60
C TRP A 228 11.30 -5.15 -1.19
N VAL A 229 10.23 -4.36 -1.13
CA VAL A 229 10.18 -2.99 -1.64
C VAL A 229 9.52 -2.10 -0.59
N GLY A 230 10.18 -1.03 -0.12
CA GLY A 230 9.64 -0.18 0.94
C GLY A 230 9.71 -0.86 2.30
N VAL A 231 10.88 -0.90 2.93
CA VAL A 231 11.08 -1.57 4.22
C VAL A 231 11.47 -0.54 5.26
N ASP A 232 10.67 -0.38 6.30
CA ASP A 232 11.02 0.43 7.47
C ASP A 232 11.09 -0.43 8.72
N SER A 233 12.08 -0.14 9.57
CA SER A 233 12.15 -0.73 10.90
C SER A 233 12.58 0.28 11.95
N GLU A 234 11.92 0.21 13.10
CA GLU A 234 12.13 1.14 14.19
C GLU A 234 12.40 0.37 15.47
N SER A 235 13.56 0.64 16.09
CA SER A 235 13.94 0.19 17.43
C SER A 235 13.78 -1.31 17.67
N TRP A 236 14.42 -2.13 16.84
CA TRP A 236 14.41 -3.58 17.00
C TRP A 236 15.31 -4.07 18.15
N ASN A 237 15.04 -5.29 18.59
CA ASN A 237 15.54 -5.85 19.85
C ASN A 237 15.09 -5.04 21.07
N TRP A 238 13.86 -4.51 21.04
CA TRP A 238 13.30 -3.59 22.03
C TRP A 238 13.34 -4.15 23.46
N TYR A 239 13.09 -5.45 23.61
CA TYR A 239 13.09 -6.14 24.91
C TYR A 239 14.35 -6.98 25.15
N ASN A 240 15.37 -6.83 24.31
CA ASN A 240 16.60 -7.62 24.35
C ASN A 240 16.37 -9.14 24.33
N TYR A 241 15.39 -9.61 23.57
CA TYR A 241 15.06 -11.04 23.48
C TYR A 241 15.90 -11.82 22.48
N SER A 242 16.74 -11.15 21.69
CA SER A 242 17.57 -11.81 20.67
C SER A 242 18.93 -11.13 20.53
N THR A 243 19.92 -11.91 20.12
CA THR A 243 21.25 -11.38 19.71
C THR A 243 21.42 -11.34 18.19
N LYS A 244 20.40 -11.81 17.46
CA LYS A 244 20.37 -11.82 16.00
C LYS A 244 20.19 -10.40 15.44
N PRO A 245 20.66 -10.13 14.22
CA PRO A 245 20.36 -8.87 13.53
C PRO A 245 18.86 -8.71 13.27
N LEU A 246 18.42 -7.51 12.90
CA LEU A 246 17.03 -7.26 12.49
C LEU A 246 16.57 -8.25 11.42
N ILE A 247 17.40 -8.47 10.40
CA ILE A 247 17.12 -9.34 9.26
C ILE A 247 18.20 -10.43 9.17
N GLU A 248 17.79 -11.69 9.34
CA GLU A 248 18.64 -12.84 9.06
C GLU A 248 18.14 -13.52 7.79
N MET A 249 19.00 -13.62 6.75
CA MET A 249 18.70 -14.32 5.51
C MET A 249 19.82 -15.32 5.20
N LYS A 250 19.52 -16.62 5.18
CA LYS A 250 20.51 -17.69 5.00
C LYS A 250 20.15 -18.61 3.84
N ASN A 251 21.18 -19.20 3.22
CA ASN A 251 21.03 -20.16 2.12
C ASN A 251 20.11 -19.64 0.99
N MET A 252 20.25 -18.36 0.65
CA MET A 252 19.37 -17.71 -0.32
C MET A 252 19.94 -17.80 -1.74
N GLY A 253 19.06 -17.83 -2.75
CA GLY A 253 19.45 -17.56 -4.14
C GLY A 253 19.57 -16.05 -4.38
N GLU A 254 18.49 -15.44 -4.89
CA GLU A 254 18.43 -14.00 -5.17
C GLU A 254 17.66 -13.22 -4.09
N VAL A 255 18.29 -12.21 -3.51
CA VAL A 255 17.66 -11.27 -2.58
C VAL A 255 17.65 -9.87 -3.20
N LYS A 256 16.46 -9.29 -3.35
CA LYS A 256 16.29 -7.91 -3.83
C LYS A 256 15.60 -7.07 -2.75
N ILE A 257 16.22 -5.96 -2.36
CA ILE A 257 15.67 -5.04 -1.37
C ILE A 257 15.71 -3.62 -1.95
N ALA A 258 14.55 -2.98 -2.01
CA ALA A 258 14.45 -1.56 -2.33
C ALA A 258 13.95 -0.79 -1.10
N SER A 259 14.56 0.37 -0.85
CA SER A 259 14.13 1.30 0.20
C SER A 259 14.22 0.72 1.61
N LEU A 260 15.41 0.24 1.99
CA LEU A 260 15.65 -0.25 3.34
C LEU A 260 15.94 0.93 4.28
N SER A 261 14.94 1.38 5.02
CA SER A 261 14.97 2.56 5.91
C SER A 261 14.77 2.20 7.38
N GLY A 262 15.07 3.17 8.24
CA GLY A 262 14.70 3.14 9.65
C GLY A 262 15.88 3.38 10.59
N GLY A 263 15.73 2.99 11.85
CA GLY A 263 16.78 3.21 12.84
C GLY A 263 16.52 2.46 14.14
N ASN A 264 17.61 2.10 14.82
CA ASN A 264 17.53 1.50 16.14
C ASN A 264 17.84 2.53 17.23
N LEU A 265 16.90 2.71 18.16
CA LEU A 265 17.01 3.60 19.32
C LEU A 265 17.01 2.83 20.66
N THR A 266 17.18 1.51 20.62
CA THR A 266 17.22 0.66 21.82
C THR A 266 18.56 0.76 22.56
N ALA A 267 18.56 0.37 23.83
CA ALA A 267 19.77 0.33 24.66
C ALA A 267 20.72 -0.84 24.29
N THR A 268 20.18 -1.89 23.66
CA THR A 268 20.91 -3.11 23.26
C THR A 268 20.76 -3.37 21.76
N PRO A 269 21.27 -2.46 20.90
CA PRO A 269 21.08 -2.57 19.47
C PRO A 269 21.83 -3.78 18.88
N THR A 270 21.16 -4.51 17.99
CA THR A 270 21.77 -5.55 17.15
C THR A 270 21.92 -5.05 15.70
N PRO A 271 22.79 -5.64 14.87
CA PRO A 271 23.02 -5.18 13.51
C PRO A 271 21.75 -5.17 12.64
N VAL A 272 21.79 -4.48 11.50
CA VAL A 272 20.66 -4.46 10.55
C VAL A 272 20.47 -5.83 9.89
N PHE A 273 21.54 -6.42 9.37
CA PHE A 273 21.39 -7.68 8.64
C PHE A 273 22.57 -8.63 8.80
N ASP A 274 22.28 -9.91 8.55
CA ASP A 274 23.23 -10.96 8.25
C ASP A 274 22.70 -11.79 7.07
N ILE A 275 23.36 -11.66 5.91
CA ILE A 275 22.87 -12.22 4.64
C ILE A 275 23.90 -13.18 4.05
N ALA A 276 23.46 -14.41 3.75
CA ALA A 276 24.15 -15.38 2.89
C ALA A 276 23.26 -15.70 1.69
N ALA A 277 23.66 -15.27 0.50
CA ALA A 277 22.91 -15.44 -0.74
C ALA A 277 23.83 -15.65 -1.95
N ASP A 278 23.32 -16.11 -3.09
CA ASP A 278 24.08 -16.06 -4.35
C ASP A 278 24.25 -14.60 -4.83
N ASN A 279 23.16 -13.83 -4.77
CA ASN A 279 23.13 -12.43 -5.17
C ASN A 279 22.25 -11.60 -4.23
N VAL A 280 22.75 -10.45 -3.81
CA VAL A 280 22.01 -9.43 -3.07
C VAL A 280 22.04 -8.14 -3.89
N SER A 281 20.86 -7.61 -4.21
CA SER A 281 20.70 -6.29 -4.83
C SER A 281 19.98 -5.38 -3.86
N ILE A 282 20.63 -4.28 -3.48
CA ILE A 282 20.02 -3.24 -2.63
C ILE A 282 19.95 -1.95 -3.43
N PHE A 283 18.74 -1.51 -3.75
CA PHE A 283 18.56 -0.30 -4.55
C PHE A 283 18.82 0.97 -3.73
N ARG A 284 18.41 0.97 -2.46
CA ARG A 284 18.60 2.09 -1.54
C ARG A 284 18.65 1.61 -0.10
N LYS A 285 19.71 2.00 0.64
CA LYS A 285 19.89 1.69 2.07
C LYS A 285 20.08 2.93 2.92
N PHE A 286 19.20 3.13 3.89
CA PHE A 286 19.26 4.22 4.85
C PHE A 286 18.71 3.79 6.21
N ILE A 287 19.31 2.72 6.73
CA ILE A 287 19.00 2.18 8.04
C ILE A 287 20.29 2.05 8.84
N SER A 288 20.25 2.41 10.12
CA SER A 288 21.37 2.24 11.03
C SER A 288 20.93 1.57 12.33
N SER A 289 21.76 0.64 12.79
CA SER A 289 21.61 -0.04 14.06
C SER A 289 22.26 0.70 15.22
N LYS A 290 23.34 1.45 14.98
CA LYS A 290 24.25 1.92 16.03
C LYS A 290 24.78 0.77 16.92
N ALA A 291 24.72 -0.47 16.44
CA ALA A 291 25.23 -1.63 17.16
C ALA A 291 26.76 -1.64 17.18
N ALA A 292 27.34 -2.20 18.24
CA ALA A 292 28.80 -2.39 18.33
C ALA A 292 29.31 -3.36 17.26
N LYS A 293 28.48 -4.36 16.89
CA LYS A 293 28.74 -5.26 15.77
C LYS A 293 28.15 -4.68 14.50
N LYS A 294 28.83 -4.85 13.38
CA LYS A 294 28.34 -4.45 12.06
C LYS A 294 27.41 -5.49 11.46
N SER A 295 26.67 -5.08 10.44
CA SER A 295 25.95 -6.00 9.57
C SER A 295 26.95 -6.87 8.79
N ILE A 296 26.55 -8.09 8.41
CA ILE A 296 27.45 -9.06 7.77
C ILE A 296 26.90 -9.47 6.41
N LEU A 297 27.77 -9.44 5.40
CA LEU A 297 27.59 -10.13 4.14
C LEU A 297 28.50 -11.36 4.13
N ARG A 298 27.89 -12.56 4.12
CA ARG A 298 28.62 -13.83 4.26
C ARG A 298 29.40 -14.20 3.00
N GLY A 299 30.36 -15.11 3.15
CA GLY A 299 31.24 -15.57 2.07
C GLY A 299 30.47 -15.96 0.80
N ASN A 300 31.07 -15.71 -0.37
CA ASN A 300 30.53 -15.98 -1.71
C ASN A 300 29.26 -15.21 -2.12
N THR A 301 28.74 -14.32 -1.27
CA THR A 301 27.58 -13.49 -1.63
C THR A 301 28.00 -12.32 -2.51
N ASN A 302 27.43 -12.22 -3.72
CA ASN A 302 27.62 -11.06 -4.58
C ASN A 302 26.72 -9.91 -4.13
N MET A 303 27.25 -8.69 -4.08
CA MET A 303 26.49 -7.49 -3.71
C MET A 303 26.46 -6.47 -4.83
N PHE A 304 25.25 -6.00 -5.16
CA PHE A 304 25.00 -4.85 -6.00
C PHE A 304 24.18 -3.81 -5.23
N LEU A 305 24.88 -2.82 -4.67
CA LEU A 305 24.28 -1.72 -3.90
C LEU A 305 24.32 -0.43 -4.73
N ILE A 306 23.18 0.23 -4.98
CA ILE A 306 23.12 1.44 -5.83
C ILE A 306 23.31 2.73 -5.05
N GLU A 307 22.65 2.90 -3.91
CA GLU A 307 22.83 4.04 -3.02
C GLU A 307 22.74 3.60 -1.56
N SER A 308 23.62 4.16 -0.73
CA SER A 308 23.49 4.07 0.72
C SER A 308 24.03 5.33 1.38
N ASN A 309 23.39 5.77 2.46
CA ASN A 309 23.96 6.79 3.35
C ASN A 309 23.76 6.36 4.81
N SER A 310 24.41 5.25 5.16
CA SER A 310 24.22 4.56 6.43
C SER A 310 25.46 3.76 6.82
N GLU A 311 25.40 3.05 7.94
CA GLU A 311 26.52 2.24 8.43
C GLU A 311 26.98 1.18 7.40
N THR A 312 28.29 0.93 7.39
CA THR A 312 28.91 -0.12 6.59
C THR A 312 28.57 -1.51 7.13
N TYR A 313 28.84 -2.52 6.31
CA TYR A 313 28.84 -3.93 6.67
C TYR A 313 30.25 -4.50 6.56
N ASP A 314 30.49 -5.60 7.27
CA ASP A 314 31.65 -6.45 7.09
C ASP A 314 31.34 -7.52 6.05
N THR A 315 32.40 -7.98 5.38
CA THR A 315 32.33 -9.07 4.41
C THR A 315 33.31 -10.16 4.81
N GLU A 316 32.88 -11.42 4.88
CA GLU A 316 33.81 -12.53 5.15
C GLU A 316 34.69 -12.77 3.93
N GLU A 317 36.03 -12.78 4.02
CA GLU A 317 36.91 -12.83 2.85
C GLU A 317 36.73 -14.11 2.00
N THR A 318 36.43 -13.96 0.70
CA THR A 318 36.53 -15.03 -0.31
C THR A 318 36.94 -14.44 -1.67
N THR A 319 37.57 -15.23 -2.55
CA THR A 319 38.16 -14.78 -3.82
C THR A 319 37.18 -14.72 -5.00
N THR A 320 35.94 -15.20 -4.83
CA THR A 320 35.01 -15.44 -5.95
C THR A 320 33.82 -14.50 -6.02
N ARG A 321 33.59 -13.64 -5.02
CA ARG A 321 32.47 -12.68 -5.02
C ARG A 321 32.84 -11.35 -5.69
N PHE A 322 31.83 -10.53 -5.96
CA PHE A 322 32.00 -9.08 -6.11
C PHE A 322 31.21 -8.30 -5.07
N ASP A 323 31.70 -7.11 -4.72
CA ASP A 323 31.04 -6.11 -3.87
C ASP A 323 31.00 -4.77 -4.60
N PHE A 324 29.92 -4.52 -5.33
CA PHE A 324 29.68 -3.27 -6.04
C PHE A 324 28.89 -2.30 -5.16
N LYS A 325 29.44 -1.10 -4.97
CA LYS A 325 28.83 -0.01 -4.20
C LYS A 325 28.77 1.26 -5.03
N GLY A 326 27.57 1.64 -5.44
CA GLY A 326 27.26 2.97 -5.97
C GLY A 326 26.96 3.95 -4.84
N HIS A 327 27.42 5.19 -5.01
CA HIS A 327 27.03 6.36 -4.20
C HIS A 327 26.94 6.10 -2.68
N PHE A 328 27.89 5.35 -2.12
CA PHE A 328 27.91 4.96 -0.71
C PHE A 328 28.49 6.10 0.16
N ASN A 329 27.70 6.64 1.08
CA ASN A 329 28.01 7.82 1.88
C ASN A 329 28.47 9.01 1.01
N ASN A 330 27.76 9.25 -0.09
CA ASN A 330 28.06 10.29 -1.10
C ASN A 330 29.45 10.16 -1.77
N LYS A 331 30.09 8.99 -1.70
CA LYS A 331 31.35 8.71 -2.42
C LYS A 331 31.07 8.21 -3.83
N ASN A 332 32.11 8.19 -4.67
CA ASN A 332 32.05 7.62 -6.02
C ASN A 332 31.77 6.10 -5.99
N VAL A 333 31.58 5.53 -7.17
CA VAL A 333 31.33 4.09 -7.34
C VAL A 333 32.59 3.29 -7.01
N SER A 334 32.44 2.16 -6.33
CA SER A 334 33.54 1.22 -6.05
C SER A 334 33.14 -0.23 -6.31
N LEU A 335 34.13 -1.06 -6.61
CA LEU A 335 34.03 -2.50 -6.80
C LEU A 335 35.13 -3.18 -6.01
N ASN A 336 34.75 -4.09 -5.11
CA ASN A 336 35.67 -4.77 -4.19
C ASN A 336 36.55 -3.80 -3.39
N GLY A 337 35.98 -2.67 -2.99
CA GLY A 337 36.67 -1.62 -2.22
C GLY A 337 37.57 -0.69 -3.04
N VAL A 338 37.66 -0.88 -4.36
CA VAL A 338 38.44 -0.03 -5.27
C VAL A 338 37.50 0.91 -6.02
N ASP A 339 37.80 2.21 -6.01
CA ASP A 339 37.03 3.21 -6.75
C ASP A 339 37.10 2.95 -8.27
N ILE A 340 35.95 3.03 -8.94
CA ILE A 340 35.83 2.86 -10.38
C ILE A 340 35.66 4.22 -11.05
N SER A 341 36.58 4.55 -11.94
CA SER A 341 36.55 5.77 -12.76
C SER A 341 36.57 5.48 -14.27
N SER A 342 36.58 4.21 -14.67
CA SER A 342 36.61 3.76 -16.06
C SER A 342 35.88 2.42 -16.22
N ALA A 343 35.78 1.91 -17.45
CA ALA A 343 35.10 0.66 -17.74
C ALA A 343 35.76 -0.54 -17.04
N VAL A 344 34.95 -1.48 -16.53
CA VAL A 344 35.45 -2.74 -15.96
C VAL A 344 35.89 -3.66 -17.08
N THR A 345 37.17 -4.05 -17.09
CA THR A 345 37.76 -4.91 -18.12
C THR A 345 38.01 -6.36 -17.67
N ASP A 346 37.97 -6.63 -16.37
CA ASP A 346 38.10 -7.99 -15.83
C ASP A 346 36.89 -8.84 -16.24
N THR A 347 37.08 -9.77 -17.17
CA THR A 347 35.98 -10.51 -17.81
C THR A 347 35.15 -11.33 -16.80
N PRO A 348 35.73 -12.07 -15.84
CA PRO A 348 34.94 -12.80 -14.85
C PRO A 348 34.06 -11.89 -13.98
N THR A 349 34.60 -10.77 -13.49
CA THR A 349 33.83 -9.81 -12.67
C THR A 349 32.79 -9.08 -13.51
N LEU A 350 33.15 -8.66 -14.72
CA LEU A 350 32.24 -8.02 -15.68
C LEU A 350 31.03 -8.92 -15.98
N ASN A 351 31.25 -10.20 -16.25
CA ASN A 351 30.17 -11.15 -16.53
C ASN A 351 29.25 -11.35 -15.32
N LYS A 352 29.81 -11.51 -14.12
CA LYS A 352 29.01 -11.65 -12.89
C LYS A 352 28.17 -10.40 -12.63
N LEU A 353 28.80 -9.22 -12.65
CA LEU A 353 28.11 -7.94 -12.43
C LEU A 353 27.01 -7.70 -13.49
N SER A 354 27.31 -7.96 -14.76
CA SER A 354 26.34 -7.83 -15.86
C SER A 354 25.15 -8.78 -15.68
N ASN A 355 25.41 -10.04 -15.30
CA ASN A 355 24.36 -11.02 -15.04
C ASN A 355 23.50 -10.66 -13.82
N THR A 356 24.10 -10.12 -12.75
CA THR A 356 23.34 -9.64 -11.59
C THR A 356 22.47 -8.42 -11.94
N ILE A 357 22.97 -7.50 -12.77
CA ILE A 357 22.21 -6.33 -13.24
C ILE A 357 21.03 -6.74 -14.13
N LEU A 358 21.27 -7.61 -15.12
CA LEU A 358 20.24 -8.08 -16.02
C LEU A 358 19.22 -8.96 -15.28
N GLY A 359 19.70 -9.92 -14.49
CA GLY A 359 18.86 -10.94 -13.88
C GLY A 359 18.06 -11.75 -14.90
N THR A 360 17.13 -12.57 -14.42
CA THR A 360 16.18 -13.28 -15.30
C THR A 360 15.00 -12.37 -15.62
N GLN A 361 14.61 -12.24 -16.89
CA GLN A 361 13.38 -11.55 -17.26
C GLN A 361 12.15 -12.32 -16.75
N LYS A 362 11.32 -11.64 -15.96
CA LYS A 362 10.10 -12.18 -15.33
C LYS A 362 8.86 -11.45 -15.82
N LYS A 363 7.67 -12.00 -15.56
CA LYS A 363 6.40 -11.33 -15.91
C LYS A 363 6.17 -10.16 -14.93
N PRO A 364 6.14 -8.90 -15.37
CA PRO A 364 5.80 -7.79 -14.50
C PRO A 364 4.42 -7.95 -13.89
N TRP A 365 4.20 -7.33 -12.73
CA TRP A 365 2.85 -7.19 -12.22
C TRP A 365 1.95 -6.51 -13.26
N GLU A 366 0.72 -7.00 -13.37
CA GLU A 366 -0.26 -6.42 -14.28
C GLU A 366 -0.56 -4.98 -13.85
N ARG A 367 -0.72 -4.10 -14.85
CA ARG A 367 -1.15 -2.73 -14.60
C ARG A 367 -2.56 -2.76 -13.98
N PRO A 368 -2.84 -1.95 -12.97
CA PRO A 368 -4.16 -1.89 -12.38
C PRO A 368 -5.18 -1.39 -13.42
N VAL A 369 -6.35 -2.02 -13.42
CA VAL A 369 -7.53 -1.56 -14.15
C VAL A 369 -8.38 -0.74 -13.19
N PHE A 370 -8.77 0.46 -13.60
CA PHE A 370 -9.56 1.37 -12.77
C PHE A 370 -10.99 1.42 -13.28
N GLU A 371 -11.93 1.24 -12.36
CA GLU A 371 -13.35 1.39 -12.62
C GLU A 371 -13.72 2.87 -12.76
N ALA A 372 -14.76 3.14 -13.55
CA ALA A 372 -15.35 4.48 -13.59
C ALA A 372 -15.81 4.89 -12.18
N VAL A 373 -15.48 6.12 -11.77
CA VAL A 373 -15.85 6.62 -10.44
C VAL A 373 -17.35 6.95 -10.43
N PRO A 374 -18.15 6.36 -9.51
CA PRO A 374 -19.59 6.62 -9.47
C PRO A 374 -19.96 8.10 -9.28
N ASN A 375 -21.15 8.46 -9.77
CA ASN A 375 -21.74 9.80 -9.61
C ASN A 375 -23.25 9.70 -9.32
N PRO A 376 -23.65 9.23 -8.13
CA PRO A 376 -25.06 8.97 -7.79
C PRO A 376 -25.98 10.21 -7.84
N SER A 377 -25.42 11.42 -7.70
CA SER A 377 -26.19 12.67 -7.74
C SER A 377 -26.34 13.26 -9.16
N GLY A 378 -25.65 12.67 -10.14
CA GLY A 378 -25.63 13.10 -11.53
C GLY A 378 -24.82 14.37 -11.78
N GLU A 379 -24.72 14.79 -13.05
CA GLU A 379 -24.00 16.01 -13.44
C GLU A 379 -24.74 17.28 -12.99
N ASN A 380 -26.08 17.23 -12.95
CA ASN A 380 -26.95 18.35 -12.57
C ASN A 380 -27.15 18.50 -11.04
N TRP A 381 -26.28 17.90 -10.23
CA TRP A 381 -26.41 17.85 -8.76
C TRP A 381 -26.58 19.24 -8.11
N MET A 382 -25.93 20.28 -8.63
CA MET A 382 -26.01 21.65 -8.09
C MET A 382 -27.42 22.24 -8.22
N ALA A 383 -28.09 21.98 -9.34
CA ALA A 383 -29.49 22.39 -9.52
C ALA A 383 -30.41 21.50 -8.67
N ASN A 384 -30.13 20.20 -8.63
CA ASN A 384 -30.93 19.21 -7.93
C ASN A 384 -30.94 19.38 -6.41
N ARG A 385 -29.90 19.98 -5.80
CA ARG A 385 -29.86 20.24 -4.35
C ARG A 385 -30.73 21.42 -3.91
N ALA A 386 -31.17 22.28 -4.83
CA ALA A 386 -31.99 23.44 -4.49
C ALA A 386 -33.33 23.00 -3.89
N GLY A 387 -33.71 23.59 -2.75
CA GLY A 387 -34.98 23.29 -2.06
C GLY A 387 -35.05 21.90 -1.41
N LYS A 388 -33.96 21.15 -1.33
CA LYS A 388 -33.92 19.86 -0.64
C LYS A 388 -33.91 20.05 0.88
N THR A 389 -34.52 19.11 1.59
CA THR A 389 -34.59 19.09 3.05
C THR A 389 -33.20 18.85 3.65
N ASP A 390 -32.86 19.61 4.69
CA ASP A 390 -31.65 19.39 5.47
C ASP A 390 -31.80 18.17 6.40
N GLN A 391 -30.90 17.21 6.26
CA GLN A 391 -30.85 15.95 7.00
C GLN A 391 -29.67 15.88 7.97
N ALA A 392 -28.94 16.98 8.21
CA ALA A 392 -27.78 17.00 9.09
C ALA A 392 -28.12 16.50 10.50
N ALA A 393 -29.22 16.98 11.09
CA ALA A 393 -29.66 16.58 12.43
C ALA A 393 -30.01 15.07 12.50
N TYR A 394 -30.64 14.54 11.46
CA TYR A 394 -30.97 13.12 11.36
C TYR A 394 -29.70 12.26 11.38
N ILE A 395 -28.74 12.55 10.52
CA ILE A 395 -27.50 11.78 10.43
C ILE A 395 -26.66 11.97 11.70
N GLN A 396 -26.57 13.19 12.24
CA GLN A 396 -25.85 13.44 13.48
C GLN A 396 -26.45 12.65 14.66
N ASN A 397 -27.78 12.51 14.72
CA ASN A 397 -28.43 11.67 15.73
C ASN A 397 -28.00 10.20 15.58
N LEU A 398 -27.94 9.66 14.36
CA LEU A 398 -27.44 8.29 14.13
C LEU A 398 -25.99 8.12 14.59
N ILE A 399 -25.12 9.10 14.32
CA ILE A 399 -23.72 9.09 14.79
C ILE A 399 -23.69 9.06 16.32
N ASN A 400 -24.47 9.94 16.96
CA ASN A 400 -24.48 10.07 18.41
C ASN A 400 -25.04 8.81 19.11
N THR A 401 -26.08 8.18 18.54
CA THR A 401 -26.71 6.99 19.11
C THR A 401 -25.89 5.73 18.88
N ASN A 402 -25.35 5.54 17.67
CA ASN A 402 -24.76 4.26 17.24
C ASN A 402 -23.24 4.28 17.17
N ASN A 403 -22.61 5.44 17.41
CA ASN A 403 -21.23 5.80 17.09
C ASN A 403 -20.93 5.81 15.57
N ILE A 404 -21.41 4.81 14.84
CA ILE A 404 -21.30 4.70 13.39
C ILE A 404 -22.71 4.77 12.81
N ALA A 405 -22.99 5.80 12.02
CA ALA A 405 -24.24 5.89 11.28
C ALA A 405 -24.20 4.97 10.06
N GLU A 406 -25.04 3.94 10.04
CA GLU A 406 -25.27 3.10 8.86
C GLU A 406 -26.42 3.70 8.05
N LEU A 407 -26.10 4.31 6.92
CA LEU A 407 -27.07 4.94 6.03
C LEU A 407 -27.57 3.91 5.01
N GLU A 408 -28.86 3.99 4.71
CA GLU A 408 -29.48 3.22 3.64
C GLU A 408 -29.14 3.81 2.26
N GLU A 409 -29.60 3.15 1.20
CA GLU A 409 -29.49 3.69 -0.16
C GLU A 409 -30.22 5.04 -0.25
N GLY A 410 -29.57 6.05 -0.83
CA GLY A 410 -30.16 7.38 -0.94
C GLY A 410 -29.16 8.53 -1.09
N ILE A 411 -29.69 9.68 -1.47
CA ILE A 411 -28.96 10.96 -1.50
C ILE A 411 -29.44 11.79 -0.32
N TYR A 412 -28.52 12.11 0.58
CA TYR A 412 -28.77 12.88 1.79
C TYR A 412 -28.25 14.30 1.62
N TYR A 413 -29.10 15.30 1.81
CA TYR A 413 -28.71 16.71 1.70
C TYR A 413 -28.48 17.28 3.10
N ILE A 414 -27.36 17.99 3.30
CA ILE A 414 -27.01 18.58 4.60
C ILE A 414 -26.75 20.08 4.49
N GLY A 415 -27.22 20.85 5.46
CA GLY A 415 -26.99 22.30 5.56
C GLY A 415 -25.89 22.71 6.54
N SER A 416 -25.35 21.75 7.31
CA SER A 416 -24.27 21.94 8.27
C SER A 416 -23.35 20.73 8.36
N THR A 417 -22.13 20.92 8.89
CA THR A 417 -21.15 19.82 9.08
C THR A 417 -21.72 18.70 9.96
N LEU A 418 -21.37 17.47 9.62
CA LEU A 418 -21.50 16.31 10.50
C LEU A 418 -20.21 16.15 11.31
N THR A 419 -20.31 16.05 12.62
CA THR A 419 -19.15 15.93 13.51
C THR A 419 -18.98 14.48 13.97
N ILE A 420 -17.77 13.95 13.80
CA ILE A 420 -17.36 12.63 14.28
C ILE A 420 -16.18 12.75 15.24
N LYS A 421 -16.22 11.96 16.32
CA LYS A 421 -15.13 11.82 17.29
C LYS A 421 -14.41 10.48 17.12
N SER A 422 -13.41 10.22 17.96
CA SER A 422 -12.73 8.92 17.96
C SER A 422 -13.74 7.78 18.13
N ASN A 423 -13.57 6.75 17.32
CA ASN A 423 -14.45 5.60 17.13
C ASN A 423 -15.83 5.87 16.52
N GLN A 424 -16.05 7.06 15.95
CA GLN A 424 -17.29 7.40 15.26
C GLN A 424 -17.11 7.47 13.74
N GLY A 425 -18.24 7.48 13.02
CA GLY A 425 -18.20 7.44 11.57
C GLY A 425 -19.53 7.28 10.85
N ILE A 426 -19.43 7.04 9.54
CA ILE A 426 -20.57 6.86 8.62
C ILE A 426 -20.23 5.75 7.63
N ILE A 427 -21.18 4.83 7.42
CA ILE A 427 -21.09 3.76 6.42
C ILE A 427 -22.33 3.80 5.54
N GLY A 428 -22.14 3.82 4.22
CA GLY A 428 -23.24 3.72 3.25
C GLY A 428 -23.42 2.32 2.65
N LYS A 429 -24.33 2.22 1.67
CA LYS A 429 -24.58 1.00 0.86
C LYS A 429 -23.81 0.97 -0.46
N GLY A 430 -22.83 1.86 -0.63
CA GLY A 430 -21.90 1.87 -1.73
C GLY A 430 -21.75 3.24 -2.38
N THR A 431 -20.60 3.49 -2.98
CA THR A 431 -20.26 4.76 -3.63
C THR A 431 -21.25 5.18 -4.72
N GLY A 432 -21.89 4.23 -5.40
CA GLY A 432 -22.93 4.47 -6.41
C GLY A 432 -24.35 4.57 -5.85
N LYS A 433 -24.57 4.28 -4.56
CA LYS A 433 -25.90 4.14 -3.96
C LYS A 433 -26.17 5.05 -2.77
N THR A 434 -25.14 5.47 -2.04
CA THR A 434 -25.27 6.37 -0.89
C THR A 434 -24.41 7.62 -1.09
N ALA A 435 -25.03 8.79 -1.02
CA ALA A 435 -24.36 10.07 -1.16
C ALA A 435 -24.75 11.07 -0.08
N ILE A 436 -23.80 11.86 0.40
CA ILE A 436 -24.05 13.06 1.20
C ILE A 436 -23.67 14.28 0.36
N VAL A 437 -24.60 15.20 0.21
CA VAL A 437 -24.49 16.38 -0.65
C VAL A 437 -24.69 17.64 0.18
N GLY A 438 -23.73 18.57 0.13
CA GLY A 438 -23.88 19.88 0.77
C GLY A 438 -24.95 20.71 0.06
N LEU A 439 -25.88 21.29 0.82
CA LEU A 439 -26.83 22.30 0.31
C LEU A 439 -26.13 23.58 -0.15
N LYS A 440 -24.95 23.85 0.42
CA LYS A 440 -24.03 24.94 0.07
C LYS A 440 -22.59 24.43 0.05
N ASP A 441 -21.68 25.25 -0.47
CA ASP A 441 -20.25 24.91 -0.64
C ASP A 441 -19.32 25.68 0.32
N ASP A 442 -19.87 26.23 1.41
CA ASP A 442 -19.18 27.10 2.38
C ASP A 442 -18.83 26.42 3.70
N PHE A 443 -19.08 25.11 3.85
CA PHE A 443 -18.75 24.34 5.05
C PHE A 443 -18.22 22.93 4.72
N PRO A 444 -17.40 22.31 5.59
CA PRO A 444 -17.01 20.90 5.46
C PRO A 444 -18.20 19.97 5.64
N LEU A 445 -18.35 18.95 4.79
CA LEU A 445 -19.44 17.97 4.94
C LEU A 445 -19.27 17.14 6.23
N ILE A 446 -18.05 16.69 6.49
CA ILE A 446 -17.69 15.94 7.70
C ILE A 446 -16.49 16.62 8.38
N THR A 447 -16.58 16.78 9.69
CA THR A 447 -15.50 17.23 10.56
C THR A 447 -15.15 16.13 11.56
N GLY A 448 -13.92 15.61 11.48
CA GLY A 448 -13.33 14.74 12.49
C GLY A 448 -12.59 15.57 13.54
N GLU A 449 -12.93 15.37 14.81
CA GLU A 449 -12.32 16.13 15.91
C GLU A 449 -12.10 15.28 17.16
N ASN A 450 -11.04 15.58 17.91
CA ASN A 450 -10.84 15.02 19.24
C ASN A 450 -9.96 15.93 20.11
N SER A 451 -9.99 15.70 21.42
CA SER A 451 -9.31 16.53 22.42
C SER A 451 -7.96 16.00 22.90
N LYS A 452 -7.58 14.74 22.64
CA LYS A 452 -6.21 14.20 22.85
C LYS A 452 -6.11 12.75 22.35
N GLY A 453 -4.89 12.30 22.06
CA GLY A 453 -4.53 10.88 22.02
C GLY A 453 -4.67 10.24 20.65
N GLU A 454 -4.69 8.90 20.61
CA GLU A 454 -4.90 8.14 19.39
C GLU A 454 -6.37 8.23 18.94
N VAL A 455 -6.58 8.53 17.66
CA VAL A 455 -7.90 8.78 17.06
C VAL A 455 -8.12 7.87 15.88
N LYS A 456 -9.27 7.21 15.84
CA LYS A 456 -9.71 6.37 14.73
C LYS A 456 -11.08 6.81 14.24
N PHE A 457 -11.25 6.96 12.93
CA PHE A 457 -12.53 7.28 12.30
C PHE A 457 -12.97 6.16 11.35
N TYR A 458 -14.28 6.09 11.07
CA TYR A 458 -14.87 5.11 10.14
C TYR A 458 -15.63 5.81 9.01
N LEU A 459 -15.15 5.76 7.78
CA LEU A 459 -15.86 6.23 6.60
C LEU A 459 -15.76 5.16 5.51
N SER A 460 -16.91 4.64 5.08
CA SER A 460 -16.93 3.59 4.05
C SER A 460 -18.16 3.64 3.14
N ASN A 461 -17.96 3.32 1.86
CA ASN A 461 -19.04 3.05 0.92
C ASN A 461 -19.97 4.25 0.69
N LEU A 462 -19.41 5.45 0.51
CA LEU A 462 -20.18 6.68 0.32
C LEU A 462 -19.54 7.65 -0.68
N THR A 463 -20.41 8.43 -1.34
CA THR A 463 -20.01 9.63 -2.10
C THR A 463 -20.25 10.88 -1.26
N LEU A 464 -19.27 11.77 -1.21
CA LEU A 464 -19.28 13.08 -0.57
C LEU A 464 -19.14 14.15 -1.65
N GLN A 465 -20.16 15.01 -1.82
CA GLN A 465 -20.22 15.93 -2.95
C GLN A 465 -20.68 17.35 -2.59
N GLY A 466 -19.99 18.34 -3.15
CA GLY A 466 -20.16 19.72 -2.74
C GLY A 466 -19.64 19.97 -1.32
N GLY A 467 -20.00 21.10 -0.73
CA GLY A 467 -19.34 21.57 0.49
C GLY A 467 -17.98 22.19 0.18
N SER A 468 -17.38 22.87 1.15
CA SER A 468 -16.02 23.41 1.00
C SER A 468 -14.99 22.29 1.04
N THR A 469 -15.22 21.30 1.90
CA THR A 469 -14.32 20.18 2.16
C THR A 469 -15.12 18.91 2.36
N GLY A 470 -14.67 17.76 1.85
CA GLY A 470 -15.33 16.50 2.12
C GLY A 470 -15.14 16.02 3.56
N LEU A 471 -13.89 15.84 3.97
CA LEU A 471 -13.50 15.51 5.34
C LEU A 471 -12.42 16.49 5.83
N ARG A 472 -12.74 17.27 6.87
CA ARG A 472 -11.76 18.08 7.61
C ARG A 472 -11.43 17.38 8.92
N ILE A 473 -10.15 17.20 9.22
CA ILE A 473 -9.70 16.63 10.50
C ILE A 473 -8.93 17.70 11.24
N HIS A 474 -9.34 18.03 12.47
CA HIS A 474 -8.71 19.08 13.27
C HIS A 474 -8.73 18.72 14.76
N PRO A 475 -7.83 19.30 15.58
CA PRO A 475 -7.82 19.07 17.02
C PRO A 475 -8.78 20.03 17.74
N LEU A 476 -9.41 19.56 18.83
CA LEU A 476 -10.11 20.44 19.76
C LEU A 476 -9.09 21.15 20.66
N ASN A 477 -9.30 22.45 20.90
CA ASN A 477 -8.53 23.26 21.86
C ASN A 477 -6.99 23.21 21.69
N GLY A 478 -6.49 23.04 20.45
CA GLY A 478 -5.06 22.99 20.17
C GLY A 478 -4.36 21.71 20.65
N SER A 479 -5.13 20.65 20.91
CA SER A 479 -4.61 19.40 21.45
C SER A 479 -3.81 18.56 20.47
N GLN A 480 -2.92 17.75 21.05
CA GLN A 480 -2.13 16.75 20.33
C GLN A 480 -2.97 15.50 20.05
N ILE A 481 -3.40 15.32 18.79
CA ILE A 481 -4.10 14.12 18.31
C ILE A 481 -3.25 13.34 17.30
N SER A 482 -3.15 12.02 17.48
CA SER A 482 -2.52 11.10 16.53
C SER A 482 -3.61 10.30 15.83
N VAL A 483 -3.88 10.59 14.57
CA VAL A 483 -4.96 9.94 13.81
C VAL A 483 -4.39 8.71 13.14
N SER A 484 -4.83 7.53 13.57
CA SER A 484 -4.27 6.26 13.11
C SER A 484 -5.31 5.15 12.99
N ALA A 485 -4.98 4.15 12.17
CA ALA A 485 -5.81 2.98 11.95
C ALA A 485 -7.26 3.31 11.52
N CYS A 486 -7.48 4.45 10.85
CA CYS A 486 -8.78 4.82 10.31
C CYS A 486 -9.24 3.80 9.25
N ILE A 487 -10.56 3.61 9.17
CA ILE A 487 -11.18 2.85 8.09
C ILE A 487 -11.66 3.86 7.06
N PHE A 488 -10.86 4.09 6.02
CA PHE A 488 -11.20 4.92 4.87
C PHE A 488 -11.19 4.07 3.61
N ARG A 489 -12.37 3.65 3.15
CA ARG A 489 -12.47 2.75 2.00
C ARG A 489 -13.70 2.97 1.15
N HIS A 490 -13.57 2.82 -0.17
CA HIS A 490 -14.68 3.06 -1.11
C HIS A 490 -15.35 4.41 -0.82
N LEU A 491 -14.58 5.48 -1.01
CA LEU A 491 -15.04 6.85 -0.80
C LEU A 491 -14.87 7.64 -2.10
N VAL A 492 -15.84 8.49 -2.41
CA VAL A 492 -15.72 9.44 -3.52
C VAL A 492 -15.85 10.85 -2.96
N PHE A 493 -14.80 11.65 -3.08
CA PHE A 493 -14.78 13.07 -2.78
C PHE A 493 -14.92 13.85 -4.09
N ARG A 494 -15.97 14.66 -4.25
CA ARG A 494 -16.32 15.25 -5.54
C ARG A 494 -16.71 16.73 -5.43
N ASN A 495 -16.19 17.55 -6.33
CA ASN A 495 -16.56 18.97 -6.49
C ASN A 495 -16.40 19.77 -5.18
N GLN A 496 -15.24 19.70 -4.56
CA GLN A 496 -14.90 20.37 -3.30
C GLN A 496 -13.65 21.22 -3.47
N ASN A 497 -13.42 22.20 -2.59
CA ASN A 497 -12.10 22.82 -2.53
C ASN A 497 -11.08 21.77 -2.06
N TYR A 498 -11.37 21.05 -0.96
CA TYR A 498 -10.50 19.97 -0.47
C TYR A 498 -11.27 18.65 -0.34
N GLY A 499 -10.71 17.54 -0.82
CA GLY A 499 -11.30 16.22 -0.56
C GLY A 499 -11.13 15.84 0.92
N ILE A 500 -9.88 15.55 1.30
CA ILE A 500 -9.48 15.38 2.71
C ILE A 500 -8.52 16.51 3.09
N HIS A 501 -8.79 17.17 4.22
CA HIS A 501 -7.97 18.24 4.77
C HIS A 501 -7.48 17.85 6.18
N LEU A 502 -6.18 17.68 6.31
CA LEU A 502 -5.49 17.50 7.59
C LEU A 502 -5.10 18.87 8.13
N ASP A 503 -5.90 19.38 9.06
CA ASP A 503 -5.81 20.75 9.56
C ASP A 503 -4.95 20.82 10.83
N LYS A 504 -3.64 20.95 10.62
CA LYS A 504 -2.63 21.35 11.64
C LYS A 504 -2.76 20.67 13.01
N PHE A 505 -2.90 19.36 13.04
CA PHE A 505 -2.75 18.53 14.25
C PHE A 505 -1.38 17.81 14.29
N TYR A 506 -1.18 16.90 15.24
CA TYR A 506 0.12 16.30 15.54
C TYR A 506 0.60 15.32 14.47
N GLY A 507 -0.14 14.26 14.19
CA GLY A 507 0.29 13.26 13.21
C GLY A 507 -0.81 12.39 12.65
N PHE A 508 -0.73 12.10 11.34
CA PHE A 508 -1.58 11.16 10.62
C PHE A 508 -0.76 9.91 10.29
N ASP A 509 -0.90 8.88 11.11
CA ASP A 509 0.04 7.77 11.19
C ASP A 509 -0.62 6.40 10.95
N ASN A 510 0.06 5.48 10.26
CA ASN A 510 -0.34 4.07 10.10
C ASN A 510 -1.74 3.86 9.49
N ASN A 511 -2.20 4.76 8.61
CA ASN A 511 -3.51 4.64 7.95
C ASN A 511 -3.43 3.84 6.63
N PHE A 512 -4.51 3.11 6.33
CA PHE A 512 -4.71 2.46 5.03
C PHE A 512 -5.93 3.09 4.35
N ILE A 513 -5.72 3.68 3.18
CA ILE A 513 -6.74 4.36 2.40
C ILE A 513 -6.91 3.56 1.12
N GLU A 514 -8.05 2.90 0.94
CA GLU A 514 -8.26 1.97 -0.18
C GLU A 514 -9.47 2.35 -1.03
N HIS A 515 -9.37 2.27 -2.35
CA HIS A 515 -10.50 2.60 -3.25
C HIS A 515 -11.10 3.99 -3.00
N VAL A 516 -10.28 4.98 -2.64
CA VAL A 516 -10.72 6.37 -2.45
C VAL A 516 -10.46 7.18 -3.72
N SER A 517 -11.48 7.92 -4.16
CA SER A 517 -11.43 8.73 -5.37
C SER A 517 -11.63 10.21 -5.06
N PHE A 518 -10.85 11.07 -5.72
CA PHE A 518 -10.92 12.52 -5.64
C PHE A 518 -11.18 13.08 -7.03
N VAL A 519 -12.35 13.69 -7.23
CA VAL A 519 -12.84 14.10 -8.55
C VAL A 519 -13.19 15.58 -8.57
N ASN A 520 -12.59 16.33 -9.49
CA ASN A 520 -12.84 17.76 -9.66
C ASN A 520 -12.65 18.57 -8.36
N THR A 521 -11.61 18.26 -7.59
CA THR A 521 -11.27 19.04 -6.39
C THR A 521 -10.16 20.04 -6.69
N ASN A 522 -10.06 21.11 -5.90
CA ASN A 522 -8.88 21.96 -5.97
C ASN A 522 -7.66 21.22 -5.40
N ILE A 523 -7.78 20.62 -4.22
CA ILE A 523 -6.79 19.68 -3.68
C ILE A 523 -7.47 18.39 -3.23
N GLY A 524 -7.06 17.25 -3.78
CA GLY A 524 -7.63 15.95 -3.39
C GLY A 524 -7.32 15.60 -1.94
N PHE A 525 -6.04 15.52 -1.61
CA PHE A 525 -5.54 15.27 -0.26
C PHE A 525 -4.61 16.39 0.18
N TYR A 526 -4.98 17.10 1.24
CA TYR A 526 -4.27 18.28 1.72
C TYR A 526 -3.72 18.08 3.13
N GLN A 527 -2.39 18.03 3.24
CA GLN A 527 -1.68 18.20 4.50
C GLN A 527 -1.34 19.67 4.69
N GLU A 528 -2.01 20.31 5.65
CA GLU A 528 -1.75 21.70 5.96
C GLU A 528 -0.65 21.83 7.02
N VAL A 529 0.35 22.65 6.70
CA VAL A 529 1.47 22.93 7.58
C VAL A 529 1.13 24.11 8.49
N ASP A 530 1.48 24.00 9.78
CA ASP A 530 1.53 25.16 10.65
C ASP A 530 2.75 26.04 10.28
N PRO A 531 2.56 27.28 9.76
CA PRO A 531 3.67 28.17 9.40
C PRO A 531 4.54 28.57 10.61
N LEU A 532 4.03 28.42 11.83
CA LEU A 532 4.78 28.71 13.06
C LEU A 532 5.71 27.56 13.46
N TYR A 533 5.41 26.32 13.06
CA TYR A 533 6.27 25.19 13.34
C TYR A 533 7.56 25.27 12.50
N LYS A 534 8.72 25.15 13.14
CA LYS A 534 10.04 25.31 12.50
C LYS A 534 10.79 23.99 12.29
N GLY A 535 10.11 22.85 12.40
CA GLY A 535 10.72 21.52 12.22
C GLY A 535 11.57 21.04 13.41
N VAL A 536 11.45 21.68 14.58
CA VAL A 536 12.23 21.35 15.78
C VAL A 536 11.29 21.07 16.94
N GLY A 537 11.55 19.98 17.66
CA GLY A 537 10.74 19.54 18.81
C GLY A 537 9.40 18.95 18.40
N GLU A 538 8.70 18.42 19.40
CA GLU A 538 7.32 17.94 19.25
C GLU A 538 6.35 19.08 19.60
N THR A 539 5.38 19.34 18.72
CA THR A 539 4.28 20.28 18.97
C THR A 539 2.96 19.66 18.55
N ALA A 540 1.85 20.16 19.10
CA ALA A 540 0.51 19.66 18.75
C ALA A 540 0.11 19.92 17.29
N THR A 541 0.85 20.78 16.56
CA THR A 541 0.54 21.25 15.21
C THR A 541 1.59 20.85 14.18
N MET A 542 2.59 20.04 14.55
CA MET A 542 3.73 19.73 13.67
C MET A 542 3.36 18.95 12.40
N MET A 543 2.18 18.32 12.38
CA MET A 543 1.55 17.65 11.26
C MET A 543 2.51 16.82 10.42
N PHE A 544 2.84 15.63 10.92
CA PHE A 544 3.53 14.62 10.11
C PHE A 544 2.57 13.60 9.54
N MET A 545 2.95 13.02 8.40
CA MET A 545 2.26 11.87 7.83
C MET A 545 3.23 10.70 7.78
N ASP A 546 3.02 9.69 8.60
CA ASP A 546 3.91 8.53 8.69
C ASP A 546 3.14 7.26 8.32
N LYS A 547 3.80 6.39 7.57
CA LYS A 547 3.36 5.02 7.33
C LYS A 547 1.94 4.94 6.73
N VAL A 548 1.56 5.91 5.89
CA VAL A 548 0.26 5.96 5.23
C VAL A 548 0.34 5.34 3.85
N VAL A 549 -0.58 4.42 3.56
CA VAL A 549 -0.64 3.72 2.28
C VAL A 549 -1.98 4.00 1.60
N PHE A 550 -1.91 4.49 0.37
CA PHE A 550 -3.01 4.61 -0.56
C PHE A 550 -2.99 3.42 -1.52
N TYR A 551 -4.09 2.68 -1.61
CA TYR A 551 -4.21 1.49 -2.46
C TYR A 551 -5.39 1.61 -3.41
N LYS A 552 -5.16 1.44 -4.71
CA LYS A 552 -6.22 1.55 -5.75
C LYS A 552 -7.04 2.84 -5.66
N CYS A 553 -6.39 3.93 -5.28
CA CYS A 553 -7.01 5.25 -5.21
C CYS A 553 -6.92 5.99 -6.55
N GLN A 554 -7.85 6.92 -6.78
CA GLN A 554 -7.94 7.68 -8.03
C GLN A 554 -7.99 9.18 -7.77
N TRP A 555 -7.22 9.96 -8.53
CA TRP A 555 -7.30 11.41 -8.55
C TRP A 555 -7.55 11.87 -9.98
N ILE A 556 -8.74 12.44 -10.22
CA ILE A 556 -9.22 12.79 -11.55
C ILE A 556 -9.58 14.27 -11.60
N ASN A 557 -9.05 15.00 -12.58
CA ASN A 557 -9.40 16.40 -12.86
C ASN A 557 -9.15 17.37 -11.69
N ASN A 558 -8.12 17.15 -10.87
CA ASN A 558 -7.83 18.04 -9.75
C ASN A 558 -6.82 19.13 -10.15
N THR A 559 -6.90 20.31 -9.54
CA THR A 559 -5.80 21.29 -9.64
C THR A 559 -4.52 20.66 -9.06
N LYS A 560 -4.60 20.08 -7.86
CA LYS A 560 -3.53 19.28 -7.28
C LYS A 560 -4.10 18.00 -6.69
N ALA A 561 -3.58 16.84 -7.08
CA ALA A 561 -4.04 15.59 -6.48
C ALA A 561 -3.58 15.48 -5.02
N LEU A 562 -2.31 15.74 -4.75
CA LEU A 562 -1.68 15.62 -3.43
C LEU A 562 -0.90 16.89 -3.07
N SER A 563 -1.29 17.56 -1.98
CA SER A 563 -0.52 18.63 -1.36
C SER A 563 0.06 18.14 -0.04
N LEU A 564 1.34 17.78 -0.07
CA LEU A 564 2.03 17.01 0.94
C LEU A 564 3.21 17.83 1.47
N LEU A 565 2.89 18.90 2.18
CA LEU A 565 3.90 19.78 2.74
C LEU A 565 4.08 19.44 4.22
N SER A 566 5.33 19.39 4.67
CA SER A 566 5.67 19.18 6.07
C SER A 566 6.96 19.90 6.44
N PHE A 567 7.12 20.25 7.72
CA PHE A 567 8.40 20.66 8.29
C PHE A 567 9.08 19.54 9.08
N ARG A 568 8.32 18.62 9.69
CA ARG A 568 8.87 17.37 10.25
C ARG A 568 8.91 16.30 9.15
N GLY A 569 9.88 15.40 9.19
CA GLY A 569 9.96 14.27 8.26
C GLY A 569 8.63 13.51 8.17
N SER A 570 8.19 13.09 6.99
CA SER A 570 6.99 12.25 6.79
C SER A 570 7.42 10.92 6.17
N ASN A 571 7.41 9.85 6.96
CA ASN A 571 8.17 8.63 6.72
C ASN A 571 7.32 7.53 6.06
N LEU A 572 7.88 6.84 5.06
CA LEU A 572 7.36 5.59 4.49
C LEU A 572 5.90 5.66 4.01
N ASN A 573 5.56 6.73 3.29
CA ASN A 573 4.24 6.85 2.67
C ASN A 573 4.25 6.20 1.28
N ALA A 574 3.16 5.53 0.92
CA ALA A 574 3.08 4.80 -0.33
C ALA A 574 1.77 5.01 -1.10
N TRP A 575 1.89 5.02 -2.42
CA TRP A 575 0.77 4.95 -3.35
C TRP A 575 0.97 3.71 -4.21
N ILE A 576 0.03 2.77 -4.12
CA ILE A 576 0.16 1.44 -4.71
C ILE A 576 -1.06 1.19 -5.60
N ASP A 577 -0.82 0.83 -6.85
CA ASP A 577 -1.86 0.60 -7.85
C ASP A 577 -2.80 1.82 -8.01
N CYS A 578 -2.29 3.05 -7.89
CA CYS A 578 -3.10 4.28 -7.95
C CYS A 578 -3.15 4.88 -9.36
N ASN A 579 -4.21 5.65 -9.63
CA ASN A 579 -4.40 6.40 -10.86
C ASN A 579 -4.38 7.91 -10.61
N PHE A 580 -3.58 8.63 -11.38
CA PHE A 580 -3.57 10.08 -11.41
C PHE A 580 -3.84 10.54 -12.84
N ASP A 581 -5.05 11.03 -13.09
CA ASP A 581 -5.50 11.37 -14.44
C ASP A 581 -5.99 12.81 -14.54
N ASN A 582 -5.52 13.50 -15.57
CA ASN A 582 -5.94 14.86 -15.94
C ASN A 582 -5.84 15.88 -14.79
N ASN A 583 -4.81 15.76 -13.95
CA ASN A 583 -4.55 16.74 -12.89
C ASN A 583 -3.63 17.86 -13.41
N LYS A 584 -3.62 19.05 -12.81
CA LYS A 584 -2.54 20.02 -13.14
C LYS A 584 -1.22 19.60 -12.50
N ILE A 585 -1.24 19.19 -11.24
CA ILE A 585 -0.08 18.65 -10.52
C ILE A 585 -0.52 17.37 -9.80
N VAL A 586 0.27 16.31 -9.90
CA VAL A 586 -0.03 15.07 -9.19
C VAL A 586 0.37 15.16 -7.73
N ALA A 587 1.61 15.53 -7.45
CA ALA A 587 2.06 15.64 -6.07
C ALA A 587 3.07 16.77 -5.88
N GLU A 588 2.89 17.51 -4.78
CA GLU A 588 3.89 18.44 -4.25
C GLU A 588 4.27 17.99 -2.84
N MET A 589 5.48 17.45 -2.68
CA MET A 589 5.98 16.78 -1.48
C MET A 589 7.21 17.47 -0.90
N ARG A 590 7.13 17.95 0.36
CA ARG A 590 8.26 18.53 1.10
C ARG A 590 8.53 17.80 2.40
N ASN A 591 9.80 17.50 2.68
CA ASN A 591 10.26 16.74 3.87
C ASN A 591 9.65 15.33 3.99
N TYR A 592 9.34 14.70 2.86
CA TYR A 592 8.99 13.29 2.82
C TYR A 592 10.24 12.43 2.76
N VAL A 593 10.22 11.34 3.51
CA VAL A 593 11.34 10.43 3.72
C VAL A 593 10.88 9.04 3.26
N TYR A 594 11.46 8.55 2.16
CA TYR A 594 11.03 7.34 1.46
C TYR A 594 9.56 7.33 0.99
N PRO A 595 9.04 8.43 0.38
CA PRO A 595 7.76 8.32 -0.33
C PRO A 595 7.94 7.46 -1.57
N LEU A 596 7.05 6.48 -1.79
CA LEU A 596 7.10 5.59 -2.94
C LEU A 596 5.78 5.49 -3.71
N PHE A 597 5.88 5.48 -5.03
CA PHE A 597 4.80 5.14 -5.95
C PHE A 597 5.11 3.79 -6.58
N ALA A 598 4.20 2.84 -6.45
CA ALA A 598 4.37 1.48 -6.97
C ALA A 598 3.20 1.13 -7.89
N ASN A 599 3.52 0.70 -9.11
CA ASN A 599 2.57 0.29 -10.13
C ASN A 599 1.46 1.34 -10.42
N CYS A 600 1.81 2.63 -10.35
CA CYS A 600 0.88 3.76 -10.52
C CYS A 600 0.88 4.33 -11.95
N ASN A 601 -0.27 4.82 -12.41
CA ASN A 601 -0.44 5.56 -13.67
C ASN A 601 -0.43 7.07 -13.42
N PHE A 602 0.33 7.80 -14.23
CA PHE A 602 0.34 9.26 -14.28
C PHE A 602 0.00 9.69 -15.71
N THR A 603 -1.23 10.14 -15.93
CA THR A 603 -1.75 10.42 -17.28
C THR A 603 -2.35 11.81 -17.41
N ASN A 604 -2.19 12.39 -18.60
CA ASN A 604 -2.85 13.63 -19.00
C ASN A 604 -2.58 14.84 -18.06
N THR A 605 -1.45 14.85 -17.35
CA THR A 605 -1.09 15.96 -16.45
C THR A 605 -0.60 17.16 -17.27
N THR A 606 -1.01 18.38 -16.92
CA THR A 606 -0.78 19.58 -17.78
C THR A 606 -0.04 20.75 -17.10
N GLY A 607 0.33 20.67 -15.81
CA GLY A 607 0.93 21.79 -15.07
C GLY A 607 2.44 21.95 -15.28
N ASP A 608 3.10 22.64 -14.35
CA ASP A 608 4.55 22.87 -14.47
C ASP A 608 5.39 21.58 -14.35
N TYR A 609 4.89 20.62 -13.60
CA TYR A 609 5.52 19.33 -13.40
C TYR A 609 4.48 18.27 -13.04
N VAL A 610 4.81 16.99 -13.21
CA VAL A 610 3.95 15.89 -12.74
C VAL A 610 4.10 15.72 -11.23
N VAL A 611 5.34 15.49 -10.76
CA VAL A 611 5.66 15.32 -9.33
C VAL A 611 6.77 16.28 -8.90
N GLY A 612 6.60 16.96 -7.77
CA GLY A 612 7.56 17.96 -7.28
C GLY A 612 7.52 18.18 -5.77
N GLY A 613 7.98 19.36 -5.34
CA GLY A 613 8.01 19.77 -3.93
C GLY A 613 9.38 19.67 -3.24
N GLU A 614 10.46 19.44 -4.00
CA GLU A 614 11.84 19.44 -3.47
C GLU A 614 12.11 18.31 -2.46
N SER A 615 11.57 17.12 -2.73
CA SER A 615 11.86 15.87 -1.98
C SER A 615 12.61 14.85 -2.85
N LYS A 616 12.98 13.72 -2.25
CA LYS A 616 13.49 12.52 -2.91
C LYS A 616 12.36 11.48 -2.99
N VAL A 617 11.98 11.06 -4.20
CA VAL A 617 10.81 10.19 -4.42
C VAL A 617 11.18 8.93 -5.18
N GLU A 618 10.50 7.84 -4.88
CA GLU A 618 10.75 6.54 -5.47
C GLU A 618 9.58 6.06 -6.34
N PHE A 619 9.91 5.43 -7.46
CA PHE A 619 8.97 4.96 -8.46
C PHE A 619 9.32 3.53 -8.87
N TYR A 620 8.38 2.62 -8.67
CA TYR A 620 8.53 1.20 -8.98
C TYR A 620 7.46 0.79 -9.98
N SER A 621 7.87 0.38 -11.19
CA SER A 621 6.97 -0.04 -12.27
C SER A 621 5.87 0.99 -12.59
N CYS A 622 6.18 2.29 -12.60
CA CYS A 622 5.21 3.35 -12.90
C CYS A 622 5.14 3.67 -14.40
N LEU A 623 3.98 4.17 -14.84
CA LEU A 623 3.75 4.66 -16.20
C LEU A 623 3.48 6.16 -16.18
N PHE A 624 4.22 6.90 -16.99
CA PHE A 624 3.95 8.29 -17.31
C PHE A 624 3.65 8.38 -18.80
N ASP A 625 2.42 8.78 -19.14
CA ASP A 625 1.93 8.81 -20.52
C ASP A 625 1.00 10.00 -20.78
N LYS A 626 1.11 10.60 -21.96
CA LYS A 626 0.31 11.74 -22.43
C LYS A 626 0.32 12.95 -21.49
N ASN A 627 1.35 13.10 -20.67
CA ASN A 627 1.53 14.31 -19.89
C ASN A 627 2.05 15.42 -20.80
N THR A 628 1.48 16.61 -20.66
CA THR A 628 1.88 17.83 -21.38
C THR A 628 2.54 18.85 -20.45
N SER A 629 2.83 18.44 -19.20
CA SER A 629 3.55 19.25 -18.23
C SER A 629 4.93 19.68 -18.72
N ASN A 630 5.43 20.81 -18.20
CA ASN A 630 6.75 21.34 -18.60
C ASN A 630 7.93 20.42 -18.21
N ALA A 631 7.77 19.58 -17.18
CA ALA A 631 8.72 18.57 -16.76
C ALA A 631 8.02 17.36 -16.13
N THR A 632 8.68 16.20 -16.09
CA THR A 632 8.17 15.07 -15.29
C THR A 632 8.39 15.37 -13.80
N PHE A 633 9.61 15.76 -13.42
CA PHE A 633 10.01 15.94 -12.02
C PHE A 633 10.56 17.33 -11.70
N ARG A 634 10.08 17.88 -10.57
CA ARG A 634 10.71 18.99 -9.84
C ARG A 634 11.17 18.48 -8.46
N LEU A 635 12.13 17.58 -8.46
CA LEU A 635 12.58 16.80 -7.29
C LEU A 635 14.09 16.88 -7.10
N TYR A 636 14.55 16.87 -5.83
CA TYR A 636 15.99 16.78 -5.53
C TYR A 636 16.55 15.40 -5.85
N GLY A 637 15.71 14.37 -5.74
CA GLY A 637 16.10 13.01 -6.08
C GLY A 637 14.95 12.20 -6.65
N ALA A 638 15.25 11.34 -7.63
CA ALA A 638 14.32 10.29 -8.06
C ALA A 638 15.00 8.92 -8.11
N TYR A 639 14.28 7.89 -7.70
CA TYR A 639 14.70 6.49 -7.79
C TYR A 639 13.68 5.77 -8.66
N LEU A 640 14.10 5.21 -9.78
CA LEU A 640 13.22 4.58 -10.75
C LEU A 640 13.67 3.14 -10.97
N GLU A 641 12.75 2.18 -10.83
CA GLU A 641 12.97 0.80 -11.25
C GLU A 641 11.78 0.31 -12.08
N GLY A 642 12.05 -0.26 -13.26
CA GLY A 642 11.01 -0.84 -14.10
C GLY A 642 10.00 0.18 -14.67
N CYS A 643 10.31 1.48 -14.65
CA CYS A 643 9.38 2.53 -15.04
C CYS A 643 9.37 2.76 -16.55
N THR A 644 8.21 3.20 -17.06
CA THR A 644 8.03 3.59 -18.46
C THR A 644 7.56 5.05 -18.50
N LEU A 645 8.41 5.94 -18.99
CA LEU A 645 8.15 7.37 -19.14
C LEU A 645 8.09 7.69 -20.64
N LEU A 646 6.87 7.79 -21.19
CA LEU A 646 6.63 7.97 -22.62
C LEU A 646 6.58 9.45 -23.04
N ASP A 647 6.46 10.35 -22.08
CA ASP A 647 6.37 11.77 -22.32
C ASP A 647 7.70 12.36 -22.82
N ARG A 648 7.59 13.40 -23.65
CA ARG A 648 8.75 14.11 -24.23
C ARG A 648 9.21 15.31 -23.39
N SER A 649 8.43 15.72 -22.39
CA SER A 649 8.81 16.78 -21.45
C SER A 649 10.11 16.41 -20.74
N SER A 650 10.98 17.38 -20.45
CA SER A 650 12.24 17.15 -19.72
C SER A 650 12.01 16.37 -18.42
N LEU A 651 12.88 15.39 -18.13
CA LEU A 651 12.77 14.56 -16.93
C LEU A 651 12.90 15.41 -15.67
N PHE A 652 13.94 16.27 -15.62
CA PHE A 652 14.18 17.23 -14.54
C PHE A 652 14.25 18.66 -15.07
N LYS A 653 13.85 19.63 -14.24
CA LYS A 653 13.98 21.06 -14.53
C LYS A 653 14.18 21.86 -13.23
N THR A 654 14.71 23.08 -13.36
CA THR A 654 14.85 24.13 -12.32
C THR A 654 16.16 24.09 -11.54
N PHE A 655 16.52 22.94 -10.97
CA PHE A 655 17.71 22.83 -10.12
C PHE A 655 18.44 21.51 -10.34
N SER A 656 19.70 21.44 -9.87
CA SER A 656 20.52 20.24 -9.91
C SER A 656 19.82 19.08 -9.19
N SER A 657 19.56 17.99 -9.91
CA SER A 657 18.88 16.80 -9.39
C SER A 657 19.80 15.59 -9.37
N THR A 658 19.49 14.64 -8.48
CA THR A 658 20.11 13.30 -8.46
C THR A 658 19.11 12.26 -8.94
N ALA A 659 19.54 11.26 -9.71
CA ALA A 659 18.65 10.16 -10.09
C ALA A 659 19.36 8.81 -10.17
N PHE A 660 18.67 7.78 -9.70
CA PHE A 660 19.07 6.39 -9.84
C PHE A 660 18.02 5.67 -10.67
N ILE A 661 18.34 5.40 -11.93
CA ILE A 661 17.41 4.91 -12.95
C ILE A 661 17.83 3.51 -13.34
N THR A 662 17.00 2.52 -13.01
CA THR A 662 17.28 1.10 -13.25
C THR A 662 16.16 0.48 -14.08
N ASN A 663 16.49 -0.39 -15.03
CA ASN A 663 15.52 -1.20 -15.78
C ASN A 663 14.35 -0.40 -16.40
N SER A 664 14.57 0.86 -16.75
CA SER A 664 13.51 1.79 -17.12
C SER A 664 13.64 2.23 -18.58
N THR A 665 12.53 2.65 -19.17
CA THR A 665 12.49 3.28 -20.49
C THR A 665 12.02 4.72 -20.34
N ILE A 666 12.83 5.67 -20.79
CA ILE A 666 12.59 7.11 -20.65
C ILE A 666 12.73 7.78 -22.01
N THR A 667 11.65 8.41 -22.45
CA THR A 667 11.60 9.16 -23.72
C THR A 667 12.17 10.55 -23.56
N ALA A 668 11.89 11.20 -22.44
CA ALA A 668 12.33 12.54 -22.06
C ALA A 668 13.86 12.75 -22.14
N ASP A 669 14.27 14.01 -22.37
CA ASP A 669 15.63 14.47 -22.10
C ASP A 669 15.90 14.46 -20.58
N ILE A 670 17.11 14.11 -20.14
CA ILE A 670 17.47 14.03 -18.71
C ILE A 670 17.45 15.39 -17.99
N GLY A 671 17.53 16.51 -18.69
CA GLY A 671 17.47 17.85 -18.13
C GLY A 671 18.60 18.15 -17.15
N THR A 672 18.25 18.66 -15.96
CA THR A 672 19.19 19.13 -14.93
C THR A 672 19.79 18.02 -14.04
N LEU A 673 19.86 16.79 -14.55
CA LEU A 673 20.47 15.67 -13.85
C LEU A 673 21.98 15.88 -13.68
N ASN A 674 22.45 15.98 -12.43
CA ASN A 674 23.84 16.27 -12.11
C ASN A 674 24.60 15.07 -11.55
N SER A 675 23.92 14.19 -10.80
CA SER A 675 24.58 13.03 -10.17
C SER A 675 23.65 11.81 -10.16
N GLY A 676 24.24 10.62 -10.04
CA GLY A 676 23.52 9.37 -9.82
C GLY A 676 23.97 8.27 -10.76
N MET A 677 23.06 7.36 -11.13
CA MET A 677 23.38 6.20 -11.96
C MET A 677 22.25 5.84 -12.91
N ILE A 678 22.63 5.36 -14.09
CA ILE A 678 21.72 4.77 -15.07
C ILE A 678 22.16 3.32 -15.28
N VAL A 679 21.26 2.38 -15.01
CA VAL A 679 21.50 0.94 -14.98
C VAL A 679 20.48 0.24 -15.87
N ASN A 680 20.95 -0.52 -16.85
CA ASN A 680 20.12 -1.31 -17.76
C ASN A 680 18.86 -0.56 -18.26
N SER A 681 19.01 0.70 -18.67
CA SER A 681 17.87 1.58 -19.00
C SER A 681 18.01 2.17 -20.39
N SER A 682 16.87 2.40 -21.05
CA SER A 682 16.80 3.02 -22.37
C SER A 682 16.42 4.50 -22.26
N MET A 683 17.35 5.38 -22.60
CA MET A 683 17.23 6.83 -22.62
C MET A 683 17.11 7.31 -24.08
N LEU A 684 15.89 7.48 -24.58
CA LEU A 684 15.65 7.67 -26.02
C LEU A 684 16.15 9.01 -26.53
N SER A 685 15.97 10.10 -25.77
CA SER A 685 16.49 11.43 -26.14
C SER A 685 17.97 11.62 -25.82
N ASN A 686 18.58 10.73 -25.02
CA ASN A 686 19.99 10.80 -24.67
C ASN A 686 20.69 9.44 -24.91
N PRO A 687 20.82 8.99 -26.18
CA PRO A 687 21.27 7.63 -26.49
C PRO A 687 22.71 7.33 -26.04
N GLY A 688 23.52 8.34 -25.73
CA GLY A 688 24.84 8.15 -25.13
C GLY A 688 24.81 7.46 -23.76
N PHE A 689 23.67 7.51 -23.06
CA PHE A 689 23.44 6.80 -21.79
C PHE A 689 22.86 5.39 -21.97
N ASN A 690 22.60 4.94 -23.20
CA ASN A 690 22.08 3.60 -23.49
C ASN A 690 23.17 2.53 -23.31
N LYS A 691 23.63 2.38 -22.07
CA LYS A 691 24.64 1.43 -21.62
C LYS A 691 24.07 0.65 -20.44
N MET A 692 24.67 -0.50 -20.14
CA MET A 692 24.24 -1.34 -19.03
C MET A 692 24.53 -0.70 -17.68
N LEU A 693 25.62 0.06 -17.55
CA LEU A 693 25.95 0.75 -16.30
C LEU A 693 26.72 2.06 -16.56
N VAL A 694 26.10 3.18 -16.21
CA VAL A 694 26.68 4.53 -16.27
C VAL A 694 26.61 5.18 -14.91
N ASN A 695 27.73 5.70 -14.43
CA ASN A 695 27.76 6.62 -13.30
C ASN A 695 27.72 8.07 -13.80
N ILE A 696 27.04 8.94 -13.09
CA ILE A 696 26.99 10.38 -13.38
C ILE A 696 27.49 11.12 -12.13
N ASN A 697 28.49 11.99 -12.31
CA ASN A 697 28.97 12.86 -11.25
C ASN A 697 29.31 14.25 -11.84
N LEU A 698 28.74 15.31 -11.25
CA LEU A 698 28.87 16.69 -11.73
C LEU A 698 28.54 16.82 -13.23
N ALA A 699 27.44 16.20 -13.63
CA ALA A 699 26.93 16.07 -14.99
C ALA A 699 27.87 15.36 -15.98
N LYS A 700 28.96 14.72 -15.50
CA LYS A 700 29.89 13.95 -16.33
C LYS A 700 29.57 12.45 -16.25
N PRO A 701 29.25 11.79 -17.38
CA PRO A 701 29.06 10.35 -17.41
C PRO A 701 30.39 9.60 -17.42
N THR A 702 30.45 8.51 -16.64
CA THR A 702 31.48 7.48 -16.71
C THR A 702 30.81 6.16 -17.05
N VAL A 703 31.13 5.60 -18.21
CA VAL A 703 30.64 4.27 -18.61
C VAL A 703 31.44 3.21 -17.84
N ILE A 704 30.75 2.42 -17.03
CA ILE A 704 31.35 1.34 -16.24
C ILE A 704 31.20 0.00 -16.97
N ILE A 705 30.05 -0.22 -17.62
CA ILE A 705 29.80 -1.39 -18.48
C ILE A 705 29.24 -0.91 -19.81
N ASP A 706 30.06 -1.04 -20.86
CA ASP A 706 29.67 -0.71 -22.22
C ASP A 706 28.99 -1.90 -22.91
N ALA A 707 27.77 -2.18 -22.49
CA ALA A 707 26.88 -3.15 -23.13
C ALA A 707 25.52 -2.52 -23.39
N LYS A 708 24.82 -2.96 -24.44
CA LYS A 708 23.49 -2.46 -24.77
C LYS A 708 22.49 -2.82 -23.66
N PRO A 709 21.66 -1.89 -23.17
CA PRO A 709 20.65 -2.17 -22.17
C PRO A 709 19.47 -2.97 -22.76
N ILE A 710 18.85 -3.79 -21.92
CA ILE A 710 17.64 -4.57 -22.17
C ILE A 710 16.71 -4.36 -20.96
N PRO A 711 16.03 -3.20 -20.85
CA PRO A 711 15.25 -2.86 -19.66
C PRO A 711 14.02 -3.75 -19.52
N TYR A 712 13.85 -4.34 -18.33
CA TYR A 712 12.60 -4.97 -17.90
C TYR A 712 12.51 -4.91 -16.36
N PRO A 713 11.30 -4.76 -15.78
CA PRO A 713 11.14 -4.74 -14.33
C PRO A 713 11.76 -5.97 -13.65
N GLN A 714 12.34 -5.76 -12.48
CA GLN A 714 13.00 -6.80 -11.68
C GLN A 714 12.48 -6.89 -10.24
N LEU A 715 11.74 -5.87 -9.75
CA LEU A 715 11.18 -5.87 -8.40
C LEU A 715 9.72 -6.34 -8.36
N LEU A 716 8.82 -5.64 -9.06
CA LEU A 716 7.38 -5.96 -9.08
C LEU A 716 7.06 -6.96 -10.19
N VAL A 717 7.46 -8.22 -9.97
CA VAL A 717 7.35 -9.31 -10.96
C VAL A 717 6.75 -10.59 -10.36
N THR A 718 6.43 -11.54 -11.24
CA THR A 718 6.01 -12.92 -10.95
C THR A 718 6.88 -13.88 -11.75
N HIS A 719 7.31 -14.98 -11.13
CA HIS A 719 8.38 -15.86 -11.65
C HIS A 719 7.93 -16.98 -12.55
#